data_AF-A0A663DV92-F1
#
_entry.id   AF-A0A663DV92-F1
#
_cell.length_a   1.000
_cell.length_b   1.000
_cell.length_c   1.000
_cell.angle_alpha   90.00
_cell.angle_beta   90.00
_cell.angle_gamma   90.00
#
_symmetry.space_group_name_H-M   'P 1'
#
loop_
_entity.id
_entity.type
_entity.pdbx_description
1 polymer ?
#
loop_
_entity_poly.entity_id
_entity_poly.type
_entity_poly.pdbx_seq_one_letter_code
_entity_poly.pdbx_strand_id
1 'polypeptide(L)'
;MIRDFNSVQLWKNIFDPFDLNELLQELPRKQKEVLWERLTQLMTESLVENPVETWQRVEDNENNDDMEVEIVPEMKQTVAVIQGVTAVVTASIPAVDETVNCKALLECVFILNGVLPALPESEKVLKGAIQRVCEMWWEKGLEGKEQLGKTLFIVLLKKSLNKGADVVRMWDQHQILLCFDYDSEESDEVKDLLLQCFISVKHIKKEEGRRFLSFLFSWNVNFIKMIHGTVKNQLQFFPRSLMEYISEVYFRAWKKVSGEFIEILEHNCIQDFMHHGIHLPRSSSVHSKVREMLSYFHKQSKVRQGVEEMLYRLYQPILWRALKARNSEVRSNAAFLFVDAFPVRDPRFNTEEMDNEIQKQFDELFSLLEDPHPVVRSTGILGVTQITSKYWEMIPPTLLADLLKKLIGELTCDITSADVRCSVFKCLPIILDNKLSHPFLEQLLPASIKTSERRVRIHVTHESKPELAIDYIEYLLTHPVNRTCLLSVPKKKLKKLLKILSAVLGSILKATDAGSGSCNQAIGLRAFSLFCRLSIHLQNKFSEEGKDYLSLLKEAGAWIESQVVPFILASDQEDDISKHNIVSELIIQAYLAVCKDVIMVSLGNLTFQAHLLDIALSVIQTERGGFCAPLLLYALKEIIEASLTQNTETDEVANLFHAVQTVFQKVLECVACRLKKKREEGIQLIHSIQMPLGEFIHAVQCWHSSCPAVHQGVLSTLLGAIVAEIICVLQKVKLMLTFFFFFFLLHLLLFKHYVGTTELCSESVIFVLRVKISCLLAWNKQAILFALISYYGASLRFTHTAM
;
A
#
# COMPACT_ATOMS: atom_id res chain seq x y z
N MET A 1 -58.89 -12.58 24.61
CA MET A 1 -57.53 -13.17 24.75
C MET A 1 -56.59 -12.77 23.60
N ILE A 2 -56.82 -13.11 22.32
CA ILE A 2 -55.95 -12.62 21.21
C ILE A 2 -56.14 -11.12 20.91
N ARG A 3 -57.38 -10.60 21.01
CA ARG A 3 -57.65 -9.15 20.93
C ARG A 3 -57.02 -8.32 22.07
N ASP A 4 -56.62 -8.94 23.17
CA ASP A 4 -56.03 -8.29 24.34
C ASP A 4 -54.48 -8.33 24.33
N PHE A 5 -53.85 -8.87 23.28
CA PHE A 5 -52.38 -8.92 23.22
C PHE A 5 -51.73 -7.56 22.93
N ASN A 6 -52.43 -6.65 22.24
CA ASN A 6 -51.90 -5.31 21.94
C ASN A 6 -51.76 -4.42 23.19
N SER A 7 -52.39 -4.76 24.31
CA SER A 7 -52.29 -4.03 25.57
C SER A 7 -51.19 -4.56 26.51
N VAL A 8 -50.52 -5.68 26.18
CA VAL A 8 -49.52 -6.31 27.06
C VAL A 8 -48.13 -5.65 26.97
N GLN A 9 -47.85 -4.85 25.94
CA GLN A 9 -46.61 -4.06 25.90
C GLN A 9 -46.58 -2.88 26.89
N LEU A 10 -47.71 -2.56 27.54
CA LEU A 10 -47.77 -1.47 28.55
C LEU A 10 -47.73 -1.94 30.00
N TRP A 11 -47.78 -3.24 30.29
CA TRP A 11 -47.69 -3.78 31.65
C TRP A 11 -46.46 -4.65 31.82
N LYS A 12 -45.30 -4.00 32.01
CA LYS A 12 -44.15 -4.64 32.67
C LYS A 12 -44.55 -4.92 34.12
N ASN A 13 -45.20 -6.07 34.35
CA ASN A 13 -45.34 -6.61 35.68
C ASN A 13 -43.97 -7.17 36.07
N ILE A 14 -43.31 -6.53 37.04
CA ILE A 14 -41.90 -6.74 37.40
C ILE A 14 -41.64 -8.10 38.09
N PHE A 15 -42.67 -8.93 38.30
CA PHE A 15 -42.57 -10.11 39.17
C PHE A 15 -42.83 -11.49 38.52
N ASP A 16 -43.28 -11.58 37.26
CA ASP A 16 -43.20 -12.83 36.47
C ASP A 16 -43.55 -12.51 35.00
N PRO A 17 -42.56 -12.44 34.07
CA PRO A 17 -42.88 -12.19 32.67
C PRO A 17 -43.54 -13.42 32.07
N PHE A 18 -44.79 -13.29 31.60
CA PHE A 18 -45.49 -14.33 30.86
C PHE A 18 -44.64 -14.84 29.68
N ASP A 19 -44.16 -16.09 29.77
CA ASP A 19 -43.39 -16.75 28.72
C ASP A 19 -44.29 -17.64 27.86
N LEU A 20 -44.58 -17.17 26.65
CA LEU A 20 -45.39 -17.90 25.67
C LEU A 20 -44.75 -19.24 25.26
N ASN A 21 -43.42 -19.35 25.24
CA ASN A 21 -42.74 -20.58 24.87
C ASN A 21 -42.90 -21.65 25.96
N GLU A 22 -42.79 -21.26 27.23
CA GLU A 22 -43.00 -22.16 28.38
C GLU A 22 -44.43 -22.69 28.39
N LEU A 23 -45.42 -21.80 28.23
CA LEU A 23 -46.83 -22.20 28.19
C LEU A 23 -47.13 -23.21 27.06
N LEU A 24 -46.61 -22.98 25.86
CA LEU A 24 -46.84 -23.85 24.70
C LEU A 24 -46.10 -25.19 24.82
N GLN A 25 -45.00 -25.26 25.57
CA GLN A 25 -44.35 -26.53 25.88
C GLN A 25 -45.19 -27.36 26.85
N GLU A 26 -45.69 -26.74 27.93
CA GLU A 26 -46.45 -27.39 29.00
C GLU A 26 -47.91 -27.74 28.63
N LEU A 27 -48.45 -27.14 27.57
CA LEU A 27 -49.83 -27.39 27.12
C LEU A 27 -50.05 -28.88 26.75
N PRO A 28 -51.15 -29.53 27.19
CA PRO A 28 -51.49 -30.87 26.75
C PRO A 28 -51.72 -30.96 25.23
N ARG A 29 -51.38 -32.09 24.61
CA ARG A 29 -51.45 -32.31 23.15
C ARG A 29 -52.76 -31.84 22.51
N LYS A 30 -53.91 -32.30 23.04
CA LYS A 30 -55.25 -31.91 22.55
C LYS A 30 -55.52 -30.41 22.64
N GLN A 31 -54.95 -29.72 23.64
CA GLN A 31 -55.12 -28.28 23.77
C GLN A 31 -54.25 -27.51 22.76
N LYS A 32 -53.07 -28.04 22.39
CA LYS A 32 -52.26 -27.48 21.29
C LYS A 32 -53.01 -27.57 19.96
N GLU A 33 -53.59 -28.73 19.67
CA GLU A 33 -54.38 -28.98 18.46
C GLU A 33 -55.56 -27.99 18.34
N VAL A 34 -56.39 -27.87 19.40
CA VAL A 34 -57.52 -26.93 19.44
C VAL A 34 -57.07 -25.47 19.33
N LEU A 35 -55.92 -25.12 19.91
CA LEU A 35 -55.35 -23.79 19.77
C LEU A 35 -55.02 -23.49 18.30
N TRP A 36 -54.33 -24.41 17.61
CA TRP A 36 -53.94 -24.23 16.22
C TRP A 36 -55.14 -24.18 15.26
N GLU A 37 -56.18 -24.99 15.49
CA GLU A 37 -57.45 -24.90 14.74
C GLU A 37 -58.09 -23.52 14.89
N ARG A 38 -58.16 -22.99 16.12
CA ARG A 38 -58.72 -21.66 16.39
C ARG A 38 -57.88 -20.53 15.80
N LEU A 39 -56.56 -20.66 15.80
CA LEU A 39 -55.67 -19.68 15.16
C LEU A 39 -55.87 -19.67 13.64
N THR A 40 -56.03 -20.84 13.04
CA THR A 40 -56.30 -20.99 11.60
C THR A 40 -57.62 -20.32 11.26
N GLN A 41 -58.68 -20.62 12.01
CA GLN A 41 -59.99 -20.01 11.82
C GLN A 41 -59.92 -18.48 11.97
N LEU A 42 -59.28 -17.97 13.02
CA LEU A 42 -59.14 -16.53 13.25
C LEU A 42 -58.39 -15.83 12.10
N MET A 43 -57.32 -16.44 11.58
CA MET A 43 -56.55 -15.89 10.48
C MET A 43 -57.37 -15.88 9.19
N THR A 44 -58.06 -16.98 8.88
CA THR A 44 -58.92 -17.10 7.70
C THR A 44 -60.07 -16.10 7.73
N GLU A 45 -60.78 -15.99 8.86
CA GLU A 45 -61.87 -15.02 9.03
C GLU A 45 -61.37 -13.58 8.83
N SER A 46 -60.21 -13.24 9.42
CA SER A 46 -59.62 -11.90 9.30
C SER A 46 -59.17 -11.56 7.86
N LEU A 47 -58.73 -12.57 7.09
CA LEU A 47 -58.34 -12.40 5.68
C LEU A 47 -59.56 -12.39 4.74
N VAL A 48 -60.66 -13.04 5.10
CA VAL A 48 -61.92 -12.95 4.35
C VAL A 48 -62.58 -11.59 4.54
N GLU A 49 -62.56 -11.05 5.77
CA GLU A 49 -63.06 -9.70 6.05
C GLU A 49 -62.22 -8.62 5.35
N ASN A 50 -60.91 -8.85 5.19
CA ASN A 50 -59.99 -7.91 4.53
C ASN A 50 -59.01 -8.65 3.60
N PRO A 51 -59.39 -8.91 2.33
CA PRO A 51 -58.59 -9.67 1.37
C PRO A 51 -57.29 -8.98 1.00
N VAL A 52 -56.25 -9.78 0.78
CA VAL A 52 -54.87 -9.33 0.58
C VAL A 52 -54.69 -8.48 -0.69
N GLU A 53 -55.53 -8.70 -1.71
CA GLU A 53 -55.56 -7.94 -2.97
C GLU A 53 -55.95 -6.47 -2.78
N THR A 54 -56.58 -6.14 -1.66
CA THR A 54 -56.99 -4.76 -1.34
C THR A 54 -55.85 -3.94 -0.75
N TRP A 55 -54.76 -4.57 -0.31
CA TRP A 55 -53.67 -3.90 0.41
C TRP A 55 -52.73 -3.11 -0.51
N GLN A 56 -52.67 -3.44 -1.81
CA GLN A 56 -51.78 -2.80 -2.79
C GLN A 56 -52.44 -1.66 -3.61
N ARG A 57 -53.77 -1.51 -3.59
CA ARG A 57 -54.48 -0.49 -4.40
C ARG A 57 -54.32 0.96 -3.92
N VAL A 58 -53.55 1.20 -2.87
CA VAL A 58 -53.42 2.52 -2.23
C VAL A 58 -52.25 3.33 -2.78
N GLU A 59 -51.30 2.72 -3.49
CA GLU A 59 -50.11 3.43 -4.02
C GLU A 59 -50.24 3.92 -5.48
N ASP A 60 -51.20 3.40 -6.27
CA ASP A 60 -51.30 3.69 -7.72
C ASP A 60 -52.18 4.91 -8.09
N ASN A 61 -52.78 5.61 -7.12
CA ASN A 61 -53.48 6.86 -7.40
C ASN A 61 -52.53 8.05 -7.25
N GLU A 62 -51.85 8.36 -8.36
CA GLU A 62 -51.07 9.59 -8.55
C GLU A 62 -51.92 10.84 -8.21
N ASN A 63 -51.57 11.52 -7.13
CA ASN A 63 -51.49 12.98 -7.09
C ASN A 63 -50.50 13.41 -6.01
N ASN A 64 -49.45 14.11 -6.46
CA ASN A 64 -48.48 14.80 -5.64
C ASN A 64 -49.18 15.81 -4.72
N ASP A 65 -49.36 15.45 -3.46
CA ASP A 65 -49.28 16.38 -2.34
C ASP A 65 -48.79 15.62 -1.10
N ASP A 66 -47.89 16.27 -0.37
CA ASP A 66 -47.09 15.79 0.76
C ASP A 66 -47.96 15.56 2.03
N MET A 67 -48.97 14.68 1.92
CA MET A 67 -49.86 14.28 3.00
C MET A 67 -49.71 12.77 3.22
N GLU A 68 -49.29 12.39 4.44
CA GLU A 68 -49.22 11.00 4.89
C GLU A 68 -50.55 10.28 4.58
N VAL A 69 -50.53 9.36 3.62
CA VAL A 69 -51.70 8.54 3.26
C VAL A 69 -52.05 7.67 4.46
N GLU A 70 -53.15 8.00 5.14
CA GLU A 70 -53.69 7.23 6.27
C GLU A 70 -54.02 5.80 5.82
N ILE A 71 -53.19 4.84 6.25
CA ILE A 71 -53.46 3.40 6.11
C ILE A 71 -54.82 3.10 6.78
N VAL A 72 -55.74 2.52 6.01
CA VAL A 72 -57.12 2.17 6.43
C VAL A 72 -57.11 1.40 7.77
N PRO A 73 -57.92 1.78 8.78
CA PRO A 73 -57.93 1.16 10.12
C PRO A 73 -58.13 -0.36 10.11
N GLU A 74 -58.91 -0.87 9.16
CA GLU A 74 -59.23 -2.29 8.99
C GLU A 74 -57.99 -3.10 8.62
N MET A 75 -57.06 -2.52 7.83
CA MET A 75 -55.80 -3.16 7.49
C MET A 75 -54.85 -3.26 8.69
N LYS A 76 -54.79 -2.22 9.53
CA LYS A 76 -53.99 -2.26 10.77
C LYS A 76 -54.48 -3.37 11.71
N GLN A 77 -55.80 -3.60 11.76
CA GLN A 77 -56.36 -4.67 12.58
C GLN A 77 -55.99 -6.06 12.03
N THR A 78 -56.14 -6.30 10.73
CA THR A 78 -55.76 -7.59 10.11
C THR A 78 -54.26 -7.87 10.26
N VAL A 79 -53.40 -6.87 10.04
CA VAL A 79 -51.94 -6.99 10.25
C VAL A 79 -51.62 -7.33 11.71
N ALA A 80 -52.29 -6.71 12.69
CA ALA A 80 -52.08 -7.03 14.10
C ALA A 80 -52.50 -8.47 14.44
N VAL A 81 -53.59 -8.98 13.86
CA VAL A 81 -53.99 -10.39 14.00
C VAL A 81 -52.91 -11.31 13.43
N ILE A 82 -52.44 -11.05 12.21
CA ILE A 82 -51.39 -11.85 11.56
C ILE A 82 -50.11 -11.83 12.41
N GLN A 83 -49.74 -10.68 12.97
CA GLN A 83 -48.59 -10.56 13.85
C GLN A 83 -48.74 -11.38 15.14
N GLY A 84 -49.92 -11.33 15.77
CA GLY A 84 -50.23 -12.15 16.94
C GLY A 84 -50.17 -13.65 16.63
N VAL A 85 -50.77 -14.09 15.52
CA VAL A 85 -50.73 -15.49 15.10
C VAL A 85 -49.30 -15.92 14.76
N THR A 86 -48.53 -15.10 14.05
CA THR A 86 -47.13 -15.38 13.73
C THR A 86 -46.30 -15.61 15.00
N ALA A 87 -46.52 -14.82 16.05
CA ALA A 87 -45.82 -15.00 17.32
C ALA A 87 -46.16 -16.34 18.00
N VAL A 88 -47.44 -16.73 18.02
CA VAL A 88 -47.89 -18.01 18.61
C VAL A 88 -47.41 -19.20 17.78
N VAL A 89 -47.44 -19.09 16.45
CA VAL A 89 -46.90 -20.11 15.53
C VAL A 89 -45.40 -20.28 15.76
N THR A 90 -44.63 -19.19 15.84
CA THR A 90 -43.19 -19.23 16.11
C THR A 90 -42.89 -20.00 17.40
N ALA A 91 -43.61 -19.68 18.48
CA ALA A 91 -43.45 -20.33 19.78
C ALA A 91 -43.98 -21.78 19.81
N SER A 92 -44.85 -22.16 18.86
CA SER A 92 -45.38 -23.53 18.73
C SER A 92 -44.41 -24.50 18.08
N ILE A 93 -43.54 -24.05 17.15
CA ILE A 93 -42.63 -24.94 16.38
C ILE A 93 -41.73 -25.80 17.29
N PRO A 94 -41.06 -25.27 18.34
CA PRO A 94 -40.24 -26.09 19.22
C PRO A 94 -41.03 -27.18 19.95
N ALA A 95 -42.31 -26.92 20.23
CA ALA A 95 -43.21 -27.78 20.98
C ALA A 95 -43.88 -28.88 20.13
N VAL A 96 -43.60 -28.92 18.81
CA VAL A 96 -44.02 -30.00 17.91
C VAL A 96 -43.12 -31.22 18.09
N ASP A 97 -43.75 -32.36 18.38
CA ASP A 97 -43.14 -33.70 18.44
C ASP A 97 -43.87 -34.67 17.49
N GLU A 98 -43.35 -35.89 17.31
CA GLU A 98 -43.88 -36.90 16.38
C GLU A 98 -45.31 -37.37 16.69
N THR A 99 -45.84 -37.06 17.87
CA THR A 99 -47.11 -37.58 18.38
C THR A 99 -48.27 -36.60 18.33
N VAL A 100 -48.01 -35.33 18.00
CA VAL A 100 -49.03 -34.27 17.91
C VAL A 100 -49.46 -34.05 16.46
N ASN A 101 -50.77 -33.96 16.21
CA ASN A 101 -51.28 -33.68 14.88
C ASN A 101 -51.08 -32.20 14.50
N CYS A 102 -50.12 -31.93 13.60
CA CYS A 102 -49.74 -30.58 13.22
C CYS A 102 -50.43 -30.05 11.96
N LYS A 103 -51.47 -30.70 11.45
CA LYS A 103 -52.14 -30.29 10.20
C LYS A 103 -52.71 -28.86 10.24
N ALA A 104 -53.41 -28.51 11.32
CA ALA A 104 -53.94 -27.15 11.49
C ALA A 104 -52.81 -26.10 11.59
N LEU A 105 -51.71 -26.44 12.28
CA LEU A 105 -50.54 -25.57 12.36
C LEU A 105 -49.87 -25.39 11.00
N LEU A 106 -49.75 -26.47 10.21
CA LEU A 106 -49.22 -26.42 8.84
C LEU A 106 -50.09 -25.53 7.94
N GLU A 107 -51.41 -25.66 8.01
CA GLU A 107 -52.34 -24.81 7.26
C GLU A 107 -52.17 -23.33 7.64
N CYS A 108 -52.08 -23.03 8.94
CA CYS A 108 -51.72 -21.68 9.43
C CYS A 108 -50.44 -21.15 8.78
N VAL A 109 -49.37 -21.95 8.75
CA VAL A 109 -48.07 -21.53 8.20
C VAL A 109 -48.14 -21.34 6.68
N PHE A 110 -48.90 -22.17 5.96
CA PHE A 110 -49.15 -21.97 4.53
C PHE A 110 -49.91 -20.69 4.24
N ILE A 111 -50.92 -20.34 5.05
CA ILE A 111 -51.62 -19.06 4.93
C ILE A 111 -50.65 -17.90 5.17
N LEU A 112 -49.84 -17.95 6.24
CA LEU A 112 -48.82 -16.93 6.53
C LEU A 112 -47.83 -16.78 5.35
N ASN A 113 -47.38 -17.89 4.78
CA ASN A 113 -46.48 -17.89 3.64
C ASN A 113 -47.14 -17.29 2.38
N GLY A 114 -48.41 -17.58 2.14
CA GLY A 114 -49.19 -17.01 1.03
C GLY A 114 -49.42 -15.50 1.17
N VAL A 115 -49.52 -14.98 2.40
CA VAL A 115 -49.68 -13.55 2.68
C VAL A 115 -48.36 -12.78 2.51
N LEU A 116 -47.21 -13.44 2.70
CA LEU A 116 -45.89 -12.79 2.70
C LEU A 116 -45.59 -11.89 1.48
N PRO A 117 -45.85 -12.31 0.22
CA PRO A 117 -45.56 -11.49 -0.95
C PRO A 117 -46.41 -10.23 -1.07
N ALA A 118 -47.60 -10.24 -0.47
CA ALA A 118 -48.58 -9.17 -0.62
C ALA A 118 -48.60 -8.17 0.54
N LEU A 119 -47.81 -8.43 1.60
CA LEU A 119 -47.56 -7.44 2.66
C LEU A 119 -46.88 -6.18 2.09
N PRO A 120 -47.26 -4.97 2.52
CA PRO A 120 -46.63 -3.72 2.08
C PRO A 120 -45.19 -3.57 2.58
N GLU A 121 -44.44 -2.64 1.98
CA GLU A 121 -43.05 -2.35 2.39
C GLU A 121 -42.93 -1.67 3.76
N SER A 122 -44.02 -1.10 4.31
CA SER A 122 -44.06 -0.60 5.69
C SER A 122 -43.91 -1.72 6.73
N GLU A 123 -44.41 -2.92 6.44
CA GLU A 123 -44.49 -4.06 7.38
C GLU A 123 -43.22 -4.93 7.42
N LYS A 124 -42.04 -4.30 7.48
CA LYS A 124 -40.74 -5.01 7.47
C LYS A 124 -40.57 -5.98 8.65
N VAL A 125 -41.13 -5.62 9.81
CA VAL A 125 -41.04 -6.43 11.03
C VAL A 125 -41.84 -7.71 10.88
N LEU A 126 -43.08 -7.62 10.40
CA LEU A 126 -43.94 -8.78 10.18
C LEU A 126 -43.40 -9.69 9.08
N LYS A 127 -42.94 -9.12 7.95
CA LYS A 127 -42.25 -9.89 6.90
C LYS A 127 -41.07 -10.68 7.47
N GLY A 128 -40.28 -10.06 8.35
CA GLY A 128 -39.16 -10.72 9.04
C GLY A 128 -39.61 -11.83 10.00
N ALA A 129 -40.72 -11.65 10.72
CA ALA A 129 -41.26 -12.66 11.62
C ALA A 129 -41.79 -13.90 10.87
N ILE A 130 -42.51 -13.71 9.77
CA ILE A 130 -43.00 -14.81 8.92
C ILE A 130 -41.83 -15.57 8.27
N GLN A 131 -40.78 -14.86 7.84
CA GLN A 131 -39.56 -15.50 7.33
C GLN A 131 -38.89 -16.38 8.39
N ARG A 132 -38.81 -15.90 9.65
CA ARG A 132 -38.29 -16.69 10.77
C ARG A 132 -39.13 -17.94 11.02
N VAL A 133 -40.46 -17.87 10.89
CA VAL A 133 -41.33 -19.06 10.96
C VAL A 133 -40.92 -20.08 9.90
N CYS A 134 -40.72 -19.64 8.65
CA CYS A 134 -40.29 -20.53 7.55
C CYS A 134 -38.90 -21.13 7.79
N GLU A 135 -37.95 -20.33 8.28
CA GLU A 135 -36.59 -20.78 8.66
C GLU A 135 -36.67 -21.88 9.74
N MET A 136 -37.39 -21.62 10.83
CA MET A 136 -37.56 -22.58 11.92
C MET A 136 -38.29 -23.85 11.48
N TRP A 137 -39.28 -23.73 10.59
CA TRP A 137 -40.02 -24.88 10.03
C TRP A 137 -39.10 -25.77 9.20
N TRP A 138 -38.24 -25.16 8.39
CA TRP A 138 -37.23 -25.86 7.58
C TRP A 138 -36.21 -26.58 8.46
N GLU A 139 -35.64 -25.89 9.46
CA GLU A 139 -34.64 -26.44 10.39
C GLU A 139 -35.18 -27.60 11.22
N LYS A 140 -36.45 -27.54 11.64
CA LYS A 140 -37.12 -28.61 12.37
C LYS A 140 -37.44 -29.82 11.47
N GLY A 141 -37.46 -29.65 10.15
CA GLY A 141 -37.70 -30.72 9.19
C GLY A 141 -39.15 -31.21 9.13
N LEU A 142 -40.11 -30.32 9.40
CA LEU A 142 -41.54 -30.65 9.48
C LEU A 142 -42.16 -30.92 8.08
N GLU A 143 -43.37 -31.49 8.08
CA GLU A 143 -44.15 -31.74 6.86
C GLU A 143 -44.38 -30.44 6.06
N GLY A 144 -44.32 -30.52 4.73
CA GLY A 144 -44.53 -29.37 3.83
C GLY A 144 -43.39 -28.34 3.80
N LYS A 145 -42.24 -28.64 4.43
CA LYS A 145 -41.08 -27.72 4.47
C LYS A 145 -40.57 -27.31 3.08
N GLU A 146 -40.74 -28.14 2.06
CA GLU A 146 -40.24 -27.87 0.71
C GLU A 146 -40.91 -26.60 0.13
N GLN A 147 -42.22 -26.46 0.27
CA GLN A 147 -42.98 -25.31 -0.25
C GLN A 147 -42.61 -24.02 0.49
N LEU A 148 -42.50 -24.09 1.82
CA LEU A 148 -42.11 -22.96 2.66
C LEU A 148 -40.66 -22.55 2.41
N GLY A 149 -39.78 -23.55 2.29
CA GLY A 149 -38.39 -23.38 1.93
C GLY A 149 -38.24 -22.65 0.59
N LYS A 150 -38.93 -23.10 -0.46
CA LYS A 150 -38.88 -22.46 -1.79
C LYS A 150 -39.21 -20.97 -1.72
N THR A 151 -40.28 -20.61 -1.01
CA THR A 151 -40.69 -19.20 -0.85
C THR A 151 -39.64 -18.40 -0.09
N LEU A 152 -39.15 -18.93 1.03
CA LEU A 152 -38.08 -18.33 1.83
C LEU A 152 -36.81 -18.11 1.00
N PHE A 153 -36.40 -19.10 0.20
CA PHE A 153 -35.20 -19.06 -0.63
C PHE A 153 -35.26 -17.94 -1.67
N ILE A 154 -36.37 -17.79 -2.39
CA ILE A 154 -36.55 -16.69 -3.36
C ILE A 154 -36.42 -15.33 -2.67
N VAL A 155 -37.05 -15.18 -1.49
CA VAL A 155 -36.99 -13.92 -0.74
C VAL A 155 -35.58 -13.62 -0.23
N LEU A 156 -34.86 -14.60 0.30
CA LEU A 156 -33.48 -14.45 0.74
C LEU A 156 -32.55 -14.13 -0.43
N LEU A 157 -32.76 -14.74 -1.59
CA LEU A 157 -31.97 -14.52 -2.80
C LEU A 157 -32.17 -13.09 -3.34
N LYS A 158 -33.41 -12.59 -3.39
CA LYS A 158 -33.68 -11.18 -3.75
C LYS A 158 -33.04 -10.20 -2.75
N LYS A 159 -33.09 -10.51 -1.45
CA LYS A 159 -32.48 -9.67 -0.41
C LYS A 159 -30.95 -9.65 -0.49
N SER A 160 -30.31 -10.79 -0.73
CA SER A 160 -28.85 -10.91 -0.78
C SER A 160 -28.21 -10.12 -1.93
N LEU A 161 -28.92 -9.97 -3.05
CA LEU A 161 -28.49 -9.12 -4.17
C LEU A 161 -28.45 -7.63 -3.76
N ASN A 162 -29.41 -7.20 -2.93
CA ASN A 162 -29.51 -5.82 -2.45
C ASN A 162 -28.58 -5.53 -1.25
N LYS A 163 -28.52 -6.42 -0.25
CA LYS A 163 -27.80 -6.23 1.01
C LYS A 163 -26.79 -7.35 1.27
N GLY A 164 -25.52 -6.99 1.55
CA GLY A 164 -24.43 -7.96 1.74
C GLY A 164 -24.48 -8.80 3.03
N ALA A 165 -25.24 -8.36 4.05
CA ALA A 165 -25.45 -9.14 5.27
C ALA A 165 -26.20 -10.46 4.99
N ASP A 166 -27.10 -10.44 4.02
CA ASP A 166 -28.02 -11.54 3.72
C ASP A 166 -27.35 -12.68 2.93
N VAL A 167 -26.10 -12.50 2.46
CA VAL A 167 -25.31 -13.55 1.79
C VAL A 167 -24.97 -14.72 2.73
N VAL A 168 -24.79 -14.45 4.04
CA VAL A 168 -24.50 -15.52 5.02
C VAL A 168 -25.73 -16.40 5.20
N ARG A 169 -26.88 -15.77 5.42
CA ARG A 169 -28.16 -16.49 5.56
C ARG A 169 -28.49 -17.28 4.30
N MET A 170 -28.20 -16.73 3.12
CA MET A 170 -28.35 -17.43 1.85
C MET A 170 -27.49 -18.70 1.80
N TRP A 171 -26.25 -18.63 2.29
CA TRP A 171 -25.41 -19.81 2.41
C TRP A 171 -25.97 -20.81 3.44
N ASP A 172 -26.46 -20.38 4.59
CA ASP A 172 -26.99 -21.32 5.60
C ASP A 172 -28.19 -22.12 5.06
N GLN A 173 -29.01 -21.50 4.21
CA GLN A 173 -30.22 -22.08 3.62
C GLN A 173 -30.01 -22.65 2.19
N HIS A 174 -28.76 -22.81 1.73
CA HIS A 174 -28.45 -23.21 0.36
C HIS A 174 -29.05 -24.56 -0.09
N GLN A 175 -29.26 -25.49 0.85
CA GLN A 175 -29.81 -26.83 0.57
C GLN A 175 -31.24 -26.80 0.03
N ILE A 176 -32.00 -25.74 0.30
CA ILE A 176 -33.36 -25.55 -0.23
C ILE A 176 -33.37 -25.55 -1.76
N LEU A 177 -32.28 -25.15 -2.41
CA LEU A 177 -32.16 -25.17 -3.88
C LEU A 177 -32.46 -26.56 -4.46
N LEU A 178 -32.14 -27.63 -3.73
CA LEU A 178 -32.36 -29.01 -4.16
C LEU A 178 -33.85 -29.40 -4.22
N CYS A 179 -34.75 -28.60 -3.65
CA CYS A 179 -36.19 -28.78 -3.76
C CYS A 179 -36.78 -28.21 -5.05
N PHE A 180 -36.01 -27.40 -5.80
CA PHE A 180 -36.44 -26.86 -7.08
C PHE A 180 -36.14 -27.85 -8.20
N ASP A 181 -37.17 -28.14 -9.00
CA ASP A 181 -37.00 -28.87 -10.26
C ASP A 181 -36.44 -27.93 -11.31
N TYR A 182 -35.30 -28.29 -11.91
CA TYR A 182 -34.62 -27.45 -12.89
C TYR A 182 -35.46 -27.26 -14.16
N ASP A 183 -36.21 -28.28 -14.59
CA ASP A 183 -36.96 -28.25 -15.85
C ASP A 183 -38.35 -27.59 -15.71
N SER A 184 -38.75 -27.22 -14.49
CA SER A 184 -40.00 -26.51 -14.22
C SER A 184 -39.90 -25.01 -14.56
N GLU A 185 -40.98 -24.45 -15.13
CA GLU A 185 -41.14 -23.01 -15.38
C GLU A 185 -41.11 -22.18 -14.09
N GLU A 186 -41.53 -22.76 -12.95
CA GLU A 186 -41.48 -22.12 -11.63
C GLU A 186 -40.04 -21.75 -11.21
N SER A 187 -39.05 -22.44 -11.78
CA SER A 187 -37.63 -22.24 -11.45
C SER A 187 -36.98 -21.17 -12.33
N ASP A 188 -37.66 -20.60 -13.32
CA ASP A 188 -37.04 -19.63 -14.23
C ASP A 188 -36.64 -18.34 -13.52
N GLU A 189 -37.50 -17.81 -12.64
CA GLU A 189 -37.15 -16.68 -11.78
C GLU A 189 -35.93 -17.00 -10.91
N VAL A 190 -35.85 -18.22 -10.38
CA VAL A 190 -34.74 -18.67 -9.53
C VAL A 190 -33.45 -18.73 -10.35
N LYS A 191 -33.47 -19.30 -11.55
CA LYS A 191 -32.31 -19.36 -12.45
C LYS A 191 -31.78 -17.95 -12.71
N ASP A 192 -32.65 -16.99 -13.03
CA ASP A 192 -32.25 -15.61 -13.30
C ASP A 192 -31.62 -14.93 -12.08
N LEU A 193 -32.24 -15.07 -10.90
CA LEU A 193 -31.71 -14.51 -9.66
C LEU A 193 -30.35 -15.14 -9.27
N LEU A 194 -30.19 -16.45 -9.47
CA LEU A 194 -28.93 -17.16 -9.22
C LEU A 194 -27.83 -16.69 -10.18
N LEU A 195 -28.14 -16.44 -11.45
CA LEU A 195 -27.18 -15.86 -12.40
C LEU A 195 -26.78 -14.44 -12.00
N GLN A 196 -27.70 -13.63 -11.48
CA GLN A 196 -27.38 -12.29 -10.95
C GLN A 196 -26.39 -12.34 -9.79
N CYS A 197 -26.37 -13.42 -8.98
CA CYS A 197 -25.35 -13.60 -7.94
C CYS A 197 -23.92 -13.68 -8.52
N PHE A 198 -23.74 -14.22 -9.72
CA PHE A 198 -22.45 -14.24 -10.43
C PHE A 198 -22.03 -12.88 -10.99
N ILE A 199 -22.94 -11.91 -11.04
CA ILE A 199 -22.68 -10.51 -11.42
C ILE A 199 -22.38 -9.66 -10.18
N SER A 200 -22.91 -10.06 -9.02
CA SER A 200 -22.81 -9.34 -7.77
C SER A 200 -21.41 -9.40 -7.16
N VAL A 201 -20.68 -8.28 -7.20
CA VAL A 201 -19.38 -8.13 -6.53
C VAL A 201 -19.46 -8.46 -5.02
N LYS A 202 -20.62 -8.21 -4.39
CA LYS A 202 -20.87 -8.53 -2.98
C LYS A 202 -20.80 -10.04 -2.71
N HIS A 203 -21.39 -10.84 -3.59
CA HIS A 203 -21.33 -12.31 -3.49
C HIS A 203 -19.92 -12.83 -3.76
N ILE A 204 -19.25 -12.32 -4.80
CA ILE A 204 -17.93 -12.81 -5.21
C ILE A 204 -16.85 -12.49 -4.16
N LYS A 205 -16.88 -11.30 -3.55
CA LYS A 205 -15.87 -10.91 -2.56
C LYS A 205 -16.04 -11.57 -1.19
N LYS A 206 -17.25 -12.00 -0.85
CA LYS A 206 -17.55 -12.59 0.46
C LYS A 206 -17.33 -14.10 0.45
N GLU A 207 -16.79 -14.64 1.54
CA GLU A 207 -16.44 -16.07 1.64
C GLU A 207 -17.66 -16.98 1.53
N GLU A 208 -18.73 -16.68 2.25
CA GLU A 208 -20.00 -17.43 2.19
C GLU A 208 -20.62 -17.33 0.79
N GLY A 209 -20.48 -16.17 0.14
CA GLY A 209 -20.92 -15.98 -1.23
C GLY A 209 -20.15 -16.85 -2.22
N ARG A 210 -18.82 -16.95 -2.11
CA ARG A 210 -18.03 -17.88 -2.93
C ARG A 210 -18.41 -19.33 -2.70
N ARG A 211 -18.64 -19.74 -1.44
CA ARG A 211 -19.14 -21.09 -1.12
C ARG A 211 -20.48 -21.37 -1.80
N PHE A 212 -21.40 -20.42 -1.72
CA PHE A 212 -22.71 -20.50 -2.37
C PHE A 212 -22.57 -20.62 -3.89
N LEU A 213 -21.85 -19.70 -4.54
CA LEU A 213 -21.62 -19.71 -5.98
C LEU A 213 -20.96 -21.02 -6.46
N SER A 214 -20.02 -21.56 -5.68
CA SER A 214 -19.34 -22.83 -6.01
C SER A 214 -20.32 -24.01 -5.93
N PHE A 215 -21.26 -23.98 -4.98
CA PHE A 215 -22.31 -25.00 -4.84
C PHE A 215 -23.29 -25.00 -6.02
N LEU A 216 -23.54 -23.86 -6.66
CA LEU A 216 -24.47 -23.79 -7.80
C LEU A 216 -24.03 -24.64 -9.00
N PHE A 217 -22.72 -24.93 -9.12
CA PHE A 217 -22.20 -25.84 -10.15
C PHE A 217 -22.62 -27.30 -9.94
N SER A 218 -23.10 -27.69 -8.75
CA SER A 218 -23.61 -29.05 -8.50
C SER A 218 -25.12 -29.18 -8.68
N TRP A 219 -25.84 -28.14 -9.09
CA TRP A 219 -27.31 -28.18 -9.20
C TRP A 219 -27.79 -28.85 -10.50
N ASN A 220 -27.29 -28.40 -11.66
CA ASN A 220 -27.64 -28.97 -12.95
C ASN A 220 -26.53 -28.72 -14.00
N VAL A 221 -26.27 -29.70 -14.87
CA VAL A 221 -25.21 -29.64 -15.90
C VAL A 221 -25.43 -28.54 -16.95
N ASN A 222 -26.68 -28.25 -17.32
CA ASN A 222 -27.01 -27.16 -18.23
C ASN A 222 -26.86 -25.81 -17.54
N PHE A 223 -27.13 -25.74 -16.24
CA PHE A 223 -26.91 -24.53 -15.45
C PHE A 223 -25.43 -24.15 -15.37
N ILE A 224 -24.49 -25.10 -15.34
CA ILE A 224 -23.04 -24.81 -15.43
C ILE A 224 -22.73 -23.97 -16.67
N LYS A 225 -23.31 -24.34 -17.82
CA LYS A 225 -23.10 -23.62 -19.09
C LYS A 225 -23.67 -22.20 -19.02
N MET A 226 -24.83 -22.02 -18.40
CA MET A 226 -25.44 -20.70 -18.16
C MET A 226 -24.57 -19.84 -17.23
N ILE A 227 -24.08 -20.41 -16.13
CA ILE A 227 -23.14 -19.73 -15.21
C ILE A 227 -21.92 -19.26 -15.98
N HIS A 228 -21.31 -20.14 -16.77
CA HIS A 228 -20.10 -19.83 -17.51
C HIS A 228 -20.33 -18.73 -18.56
N GLY A 229 -21.43 -18.81 -19.31
CA GLY A 229 -21.85 -17.76 -20.24
C GLY A 229 -22.03 -16.41 -19.55
N THR A 230 -22.70 -16.38 -18.39
CA THR A 230 -22.90 -15.18 -17.58
C THR A 230 -21.57 -14.59 -17.13
N VAL A 231 -20.66 -15.40 -16.56
CA VAL A 231 -19.33 -14.91 -16.14
C VAL A 231 -18.56 -14.34 -17.31
N LYS A 232 -18.53 -15.03 -18.46
CA LYS A 232 -17.84 -14.55 -19.68
C LYS A 232 -18.34 -13.19 -20.14
N ASN A 233 -19.67 -13.02 -20.20
CA ASN A 233 -20.28 -11.76 -20.62
C ASN A 233 -19.93 -10.60 -19.66
N GLN A 234 -19.69 -10.91 -18.38
CA GLN A 234 -19.35 -9.91 -17.36
C GLN A 234 -17.85 -9.62 -17.25
N LEU A 235 -16.97 -10.46 -17.80
CA LEU A 235 -15.51 -10.29 -17.65
C LEU A 235 -15.03 -8.91 -18.05
N GLN A 236 -15.60 -8.30 -19.10
CA GLN A 236 -15.19 -6.96 -19.54
C GLN A 236 -15.47 -5.87 -18.49
N PHE A 237 -16.53 -6.03 -17.69
CA PHE A 237 -16.97 -5.05 -16.70
C PHE A 237 -16.33 -5.26 -15.32
N PHE A 238 -15.89 -6.48 -15.01
CA PHE A 238 -15.27 -6.74 -13.71
C PHE A 238 -13.90 -6.08 -13.55
N PRO A 239 -13.56 -5.58 -12.36
CA PRO A 239 -12.20 -5.15 -12.07
C PRO A 239 -11.28 -6.37 -12.02
N ARG A 240 -10.02 -6.14 -12.39
CA ARG A 240 -8.98 -7.18 -12.44
C ARG A 240 -8.79 -7.89 -11.09
N SER A 241 -8.86 -7.15 -9.98
CA SER A 241 -8.75 -7.68 -8.61
C SER A 241 -9.85 -8.68 -8.22
N LEU A 242 -10.92 -8.81 -9.01
CA LEU A 242 -11.99 -9.78 -8.77
C LEU A 242 -11.65 -11.17 -9.33
N MET A 243 -10.68 -11.27 -10.26
CA MET A 243 -10.41 -12.51 -10.99
C MET A 243 -9.94 -13.64 -10.09
N GLU A 244 -9.16 -13.34 -9.05
CA GLU A 244 -8.73 -14.33 -8.07
C GLU A 244 -9.93 -14.99 -7.36
N TYR A 245 -10.92 -14.20 -6.94
CA TYR A 245 -12.13 -14.70 -6.29
C TYR A 245 -13.02 -15.51 -7.23
N ILE A 246 -13.17 -15.07 -8.49
CA ILE A 246 -13.94 -15.84 -9.49
C ILE A 246 -13.26 -17.17 -9.76
N SER A 247 -11.93 -17.16 -9.89
CA SER A 247 -11.14 -18.39 -10.12
C SER A 247 -11.26 -19.36 -8.97
N GLU A 248 -11.27 -18.85 -7.74
CA GLU A 248 -11.52 -19.65 -6.55
C GLU A 248 -12.90 -20.33 -6.59
N VAL A 249 -13.95 -19.65 -7.07
CA VAL A 249 -15.28 -20.26 -7.23
C VAL A 249 -15.24 -21.46 -8.19
N TYR A 250 -14.64 -21.28 -9.38
CA TYR A 250 -14.49 -22.38 -10.34
C TYR A 250 -13.64 -23.53 -9.78
N PHE A 251 -12.55 -23.20 -9.09
CA PHE A 251 -11.67 -24.20 -8.49
C PHE A 251 -12.35 -25.00 -7.38
N ARG A 252 -13.11 -24.33 -6.49
CA ARG A 252 -13.88 -24.97 -5.42
C ARG A 252 -14.99 -25.85 -5.99
N ALA A 253 -15.67 -25.39 -7.05
CA ALA A 253 -16.65 -26.19 -7.78
C ALA A 253 -15.99 -27.45 -8.36
N TRP A 254 -14.88 -27.30 -9.08
CA TRP A 254 -14.13 -28.40 -9.70
C TRP A 254 -13.73 -29.49 -8.69
N LYS A 255 -13.33 -29.10 -7.47
CA LYS A 255 -13.00 -30.07 -6.42
C LYS A 255 -14.19 -30.85 -5.87
N LYS A 256 -15.41 -30.33 -6.01
CA LYS A 256 -16.60 -30.87 -5.35
C LYS A 256 -17.48 -31.69 -6.29
N VAL A 257 -17.52 -31.35 -7.58
CA VAL A 257 -18.35 -32.03 -8.57
C VAL A 257 -17.69 -33.32 -9.08
N SER A 258 -18.49 -34.26 -9.58
CA SER A 258 -18.03 -35.54 -10.14
C SER A 258 -18.95 -36.01 -11.27
N GLY A 259 -18.55 -37.06 -12.00
CA GLY A 259 -19.30 -37.59 -13.14
C GLY A 259 -19.45 -36.59 -14.28
N GLU A 260 -20.63 -36.49 -14.88
CA GLU A 260 -20.89 -35.57 -15.99
C GLU A 260 -20.63 -34.08 -15.62
N PHE A 261 -20.84 -33.71 -14.36
CA PHE A 261 -20.65 -32.33 -13.91
C PHE A 261 -19.19 -31.87 -14.03
N ILE A 262 -18.22 -32.73 -13.70
CA ILE A 262 -16.80 -32.38 -13.82
C ILE A 262 -16.38 -32.29 -15.28
N GLU A 263 -16.93 -33.15 -16.15
CA GLU A 263 -16.64 -33.13 -17.60
C GLU A 263 -17.10 -31.81 -18.22
N ILE A 264 -18.32 -31.36 -17.93
CA ILE A 264 -18.83 -30.07 -18.40
C ILE A 264 -18.00 -28.91 -17.84
N LEU A 265 -17.66 -28.92 -16.56
CA LEU A 265 -16.89 -27.86 -15.95
C LEU A 265 -15.46 -27.76 -16.54
N GLU A 266 -14.81 -28.89 -16.77
CA GLU A 266 -13.48 -28.93 -17.37
C GLU A 266 -13.48 -28.52 -18.84
N HIS A 267 -14.33 -29.14 -19.66
CA HIS A 267 -14.30 -28.97 -21.11
C HIS A 267 -15.07 -27.74 -21.61
N ASN A 268 -16.22 -27.41 -21.01
CA ASN A 268 -17.03 -26.27 -21.45
C ASN A 268 -16.66 -24.97 -20.74
N CYS A 269 -15.91 -25.02 -19.63
CA CYS A 269 -15.57 -23.80 -18.88
C CYS A 269 -14.06 -23.57 -18.74
N ILE A 270 -13.32 -24.47 -18.09
CA ILE A 270 -11.90 -24.26 -17.82
C ILE A 270 -11.10 -24.26 -19.13
N GLN A 271 -11.33 -25.25 -20.00
CA GLN A 271 -10.68 -25.33 -21.30
C GLN A 271 -11.11 -24.19 -22.24
N ASP A 272 -12.34 -23.68 -22.11
CA ASP A 272 -12.77 -22.46 -22.83
C ASP A 272 -11.94 -21.24 -22.41
N PHE A 273 -11.69 -21.04 -21.12
CA PHE A 273 -10.79 -19.99 -20.66
C PHE A 273 -9.35 -20.20 -21.16
N MET A 274 -8.85 -21.44 -21.17
CA MET A 274 -7.53 -21.75 -21.74
C MET A 274 -7.46 -21.39 -23.23
N HIS A 275 -8.50 -21.74 -24.00
CA HIS A 275 -8.60 -21.39 -25.41
C HIS A 275 -8.59 -19.86 -25.62
N HIS A 276 -9.37 -19.10 -24.84
CA HIS A 276 -9.39 -17.65 -24.93
C HIS A 276 -8.08 -17.00 -24.43
N GLY A 277 -7.42 -17.57 -23.44
CA GLY A 277 -6.11 -17.12 -22.97
C GLY A 277 -5.02 -17.22 -24.03
N ILE A 278 -5.18 -18.14 -24.99
CA ILE A 278 -4.29 -18.29 -26.15
C ILE A 278 -4.67 -17.34 -27.29
N HIS A 279 -5.96 -17.30 -27.65
CA HIS A 279 -6.40 -16.71 -28.92
C HIS A 279 -6.86 -15.26 -28.83
N LEU A 280 -7.17 -14.74 -27.64
CA LEU A 280 -7.56 -13.34 -27.51
C LEU A 280 -6.37 -12.41 -27.83
N PRO A 281 -6.59 -11.34 -28.62
CA PRO A 281 -5.59 -10.30 -28.80
C PRO A 281 -5.21 -9.65 -27.46
N ARG A 282 -3.95 -9.28 -27.29
CA ARG A 282 -3.45 -8.64 -26.06
C ARG A 282 -4.10 -7.28 -25.78
N SER A 283 -4.61 -6.63 -26.82
CA SER A 283 -5.39 -5.39 -26.73
C SER A 283 -6.78 -5.58 -26.14
N SER A 284 -7.29 -6.82 -26.05
CA SER A 284 -8.59 -7.10 -25.45
C SER A 284 -8.58 -6.75 -23.96
N SER A 285 -9.60 -6.03 -23.51
CA SER A 285 -9.84 -5.70 -22.09
C SER A 285 -10.06 -6.93 -21.20
N VAL A 286 -10.29 -8.10 -21.80
CA VAL A 286 -10.57 -9.38 -21.13
C VAL A 286 -9.35 -10.30 -21.10
N HIS A 287 -8.38 -10.15 -22.02
CA HIS A 287 -7.24 -11.07 -22.13
C HIS A 287 -6.42 -11.16 -20.83
N SER A 288 -6.11 -10.02 -20.21
CA SER A 288 -5.36 -9.99 -18.95
C SER A 288 -6.12 -10.63 -17.78
N LYS A 289 -7.45 -10.53 -17.78
CA LYS A 289 -8.34 -11.11 -16.77
C LYS A 289 -8.42 -12.62 -16.88
N VAL A 290 -8.59 -13.14 -18.10
CA VAL A 290 -8.57 -14.60 -18.38
C VAL A 290 -7.22 -15.20 -17.97
N ARG A 291 -6.12 -14.55 -18.32
CA ARG A 291 -4.78 -15.00 -17.89
C ARG A 291 -4.62 -15.06 -16.38
N GLU A 292 -5.13 -14.05 -15.66
CA GLU A 292 -5.09 -14.05 -14.20
C GLU A 292 -5.93 -15.18 -13.60
N MET A 293 -7.07 -15.49 -14.23
CA MET A 293 -7.88 -16.62 -13.80
C MET A 293 -7.14 -17.95 -13.96
N LEU A 294 -6.49 -18.17 -15.10
CA LEU A 294 -5.71 -19.38 -15.35
C LEU A 294 -4.50 -19.49 -14.42
N SER A 295 -3.83 -18.36 -14.13
CA SER A 295 -2.70 -18.30 -13.20
C SER A 295 -3.07 -18.84 -11.80
N TYR A 296 -4.33 -18.68 -11.37
CA TYR A 296 -4.82 -19.29 -10.13
C TYR A 296 -4.68 -20.83 -10.16
N PHE A 297 -5.16 -21.48 -11.22
CA PHE A 297 -5.06 -22.94 -11.38
C PHE A 297 -3.60 -23.42 -11.44
N HIS A 298 -2.72 -22.69 -12.15
CA HIS A 298 -1.28 -23.01 -12.20
C HIS A 298 -0.56 -22.83 -10.86
N LYS A 299 -1.04 -21.91 -10.01
CA LYS A 299 -0.54 -21.80 -8.63
C LYS A 299 -1.02 -22.98 -7.77
N GLN A 300 -2.29 -23.36 -7.92
CA GLN A 300 -2.87 -24.47 -7.14
C GLN A 300 -2.27 -25.83 -7.50
N SER A 301 -1.76 -26.03 -8.72
CA SER A 301 -1.13 -27.30 -9.13
C SER A 301 0.05 -27.72 -8.26
N LYS A 302 0.74 -26.74 -7.67
CA LYS A 302 1.92 -26.97 -6.81
C LYS A 302 1.55 -27.41 -5.39
N VAL A 303 0.28 -27.27 -5.00
CA VAL A 303 -0.18 -27.43 -3.60
C VAL A 303 -1.28 -28.48 -3.48
N ARG A 304 -2.07 -28.70 -4.55
CA ARG A 304 -3.27 -29.54 -4.53
C ARG A 304 -3.14 -30.71 -5.50
N GLN A 305 -3.41 -31.91 -5.01
CA GLN A 305 -3.45 -33.13 -5.82
C GLN A 305 -4.54 -33.08 -6.90
N GLY A 306 -4.32 -33.77 -8.01
CA GLY A 306 -5.24 -33.90 -9.16
C GLY A 306 -5.23 -32.73 -10.14
N VAL A 307 -4.73 -31.56 -9.75
CA VAL A 307 -4.71 -30.37 -10.62
C VAL A 307 -3.72 -30.53 -11.77
N GLU A 308 -2.55 -31.13 -11.54
CA GLU A 308 -1.58 -31.40 -12.62
C GLU A 308 -2.17 -32.31 -13.69
N GLU A 309 -2.86 -33.39 -13.30
CA GLU A 309 -3.55 -34.30 -14.22
C GLU A 309 -4.62 -33.57 -15.05
N MET A 310 -5.45 -32.75 -14.40
CA MET A 310 -6.45 -31.92 -15.09
C MET A 310 -5.79 -30.96 -16.08
N LEU A 311 -4.75 -30.23 -15.67
CA LEU A 311 -4.05 -29.29 -16.55
C LEU A 311 -3.42 -30.02 -17.75
N TYR A 312 -2.82 -31.18 -17.53
CA TYR A 312 -2.26 -32.02 -18.59
C TYR A 312 -3.35 -32.40 -19.61
N ARG A 313 -4.48 -32.95 -19.14
CA ARG A 313 -5.62 -33.35 -19.99
C ARG A 313 -6.18 -32.18 -20.80
N LEU A 314 -6.39 -31.02 -20.16
CA LEU A 314 -7.05 -29.88 -20.81
C LEU A 314 -6.12 -29.10 -21.75
N TYR A 315 -4.81 -29.07 -21.50
CA TYR A 315 -3.86 -28.42 -22.41
C TYR A 315 -3.46 -29.28 -23.61
N GLN A 316 -3.50 -30.61 -23.47
CA GLN A 316 -3.06 -31.55 -24.51
C GLN A 316 -3.60 -31.22 -25.92
N PRO A 317 -4.90 -30.94 -26.14
CA PRO A 317 -5.41 -30.69 -27.48
C PRO A 317 -5.18 -29.26 -28.00
N ILE A 318 -4.77 -28.29 -27.16
CA ILE A 318 -4.76 -26.86 -27.51
C ILE A 318 -3.38 -26.22 -27.46
N LEU A 319 -2.59 -26.49 -26.41
CA LEU A 319 -1.36 -25.74 -26.12
C LEU A 319 -0.28 -26.00 -27.16
N TRP A 320 0.00 -27.28 -27.43
CA TRP A 320 1.05 -27.71 -28.35
C TRP A 320 0.76 -27.30 -29.80
N ARG A 321 -0.52 -27.26 -30.19
CA ARG A 321 -0.93 -26.74 -31.49
C ARG A 321 -0.75 -25.22 -31.57
N ALA A 322 -1.08 -24.51 -30.49
CA ALA A 322 -0.98 -23.05 -30.43
C ALA A 322 0.47 -22.55 -30.44
N LEU A 323 1.40 -23.27 -29.80
CA LEU A 323 2.84 -23.00 -29.87
C LEU A 323 3.38 -23.08 -31.32
N LYS A 324 2.69 -23.80 -32.21
CA LYS A 324 3.05 -23.98 -33.62
C LYS A 324 2.11 -23.22 -34.58
N ALA A 325 1.28 -22.32 -34.05
CA ALA A 325 0.33 -21.56 -34.85
C ALA A 325 1.03 -20.59 -35.84
N ARG A 326 0.39 -20.28 -36.97
CA ARG A 326 0.92 -19.30 -37.93
C ARG A 326 1.04 -17.89 -37.35
N ASN A 327 0.10 -17.51 -36.48
CA ASN A 327 0.08 -16.18 -35.84
C ASN A 327 1.07 -16.13 -34.67
N SER A 328 2.00 -15.17 -34.70
CA SER A 328 3.02 -14.99 -33.65
C SER A 328 2.47 -14.54 -32.32
N GLU A 329 1.37 -13.77 -32.28
CA GLU A 329 0.74 -13.36 -31.03
C GLU A 329 0.12 -14.57 -30.32
N VAL A 330 -0.51 -15.48 -31.08
CA VAL A 330 -1.04 -16.76 -30.56
C VAL A 330 0.09 -17.62 -29.99
N ARG A 331 1.20 -17.77 -30.72
CA ARG A 331 2.38 -18.50 -30.20
C ARG A 331 2.93 -17.86 -28.93
N SER A 332 3.03 -16.53 -28.90
CA SER A 332 3.53 -15.78 -27.74
C SER A 332 2.58 -15.88 -26.54
N ASN A 333 1.26 -15.89 -26.73
CA ASN A 333 0.29 -16.13 -25.65
C ASN A 333 0.33 -17.57 -25.15
N ALA A 334 0.43 -18.55 -26.05
CA ALA A 334 0.62 -19.96 -25.70
C ALA A 334 1.91 -20.17 -24.89
N ALA A 335 3.00 -19.49 -25.26
CA ALA A 335 4.26 -19.51 -24.53
C ALA A 335 4.10 -19.03 -23.08
N PHE A 336 3.33 -17.97 -22.83
CA PHE A 336 3.04 -17.51 -21.46
C PHE A 336 2.32 -18.58 -20.64
N LEU A 337 1.25 -19.17 -21.18
CA LEU A 337 0.50 -20.20 -20.46
C LEU A 337 1.31 -21.49 -20.28
N PHE A 338 2.13 -21.86 -21.26
CA PHE A 338 3.05 -22.98 -21.17
C PHE A 338 4.03 -22.79 -20.02
N VAL A 339 4.67 -21.62 -19.92
CA VAL A 339 5.61 -21.29 -18.85
C VAL A 339 4.93 -21.29 -17.48
N ASP A 340 3.73 -20.71 -17.38
CA ASP A 340 2.99 -20.69 -16.12
C ASP A 340 2.60 -22.11 -15.66
N ALA A 341 2.27 -22.98 -16.61
CA ALA A 341 1.93 -24.38 -16.38
C ALA A 341 3.15 -25.32 -16.27
N PHE A 342 4.37 -24.83 -16.51
CA PHE A 342 5.56 -25.68 -16.56
C PHE A 342 5.96 -26.20 -15.16
N PRO A 343 6.29 -27.50 -15.02
CA PRO A 343 6.17 -28.54 -16.05
C PRO A 343 4.73 -29.07 -16.15
N VAL A 344 4.25 -29.29 -17.37
CA VAL A 344 2.95 -29.93 -17.61
C VAL A 344 3.14 -31.44 -17.50
N ARG A 345 2.54 -32.09 -16.49
CA ARG A 345 2.81 -33.49 -16.14
C ARG A 345 1.53 -34.27 -15.85
N ASP A 346 1.53 -35.56 -16.16
CA ASP A 346 0.52 -36.52 -15.69
C ASP A 346 1.14 -37.39 -14.58
N PRO A 347 0.68 -37.29 -13.32
CA PRO A 347 1.20 -38.08 -12.22
C PRO A 347 1.08 -39.61 -12.40
N ARG A 348 0.32 -40.09 -13.39
CA ARG A 348 0.14 -41.52 -13.69
C ARG A 348 1.26 -42.10 -14.54
N PHE A 349 2.10 -41.25 -15.15
CA PHE A 349 3.21 -41.70 -15.99
C PHE A 349 4.31 -42.34 -15.15
N ASN A 350 4.94 -43.35 -15.73
CA ASN A 350 6.17 -43.90 -15.18
C ASN A 350 7.35 -42.92 -15.40
N THR A 351 8.49 -43.20 -14.78
CA THR A 351 9.65 -42.31 -14.84
C THR A 351 10.14 -42.04 -16.27
N GLU A 352 10.16 -43.07 -17.13
CA GLU A 352 10.62 -42.94 -18.52
C GLU A 352 9.66 -42.11 -19.38
N GLU A 353 8.35 -42.34 -19.23
CA GLU A 353 7.31 -41.54 -19.87
C GLU A 353 7.40 -40.07 -19.44
N MET A 354 7.60 -39.83 -18.14
CA MET A 354 7.76 -38.50 -17.58
C MET A 354 9.00 -37.79 -18.13
N ASP A 355 10.14 -38.48 -18.18
CA ASP A 355 11.39 -37.93 -18.70
C ASP A 355 11.25 -37.57 -20.19
N ASN A 356 10.59 -38.42 -20.97
CA ASN A 356 10.28 -38.14 -22.38
C ASN A 356 9.37 -36.92 -22.56
N GLU A 357 8.35 -36.75 -21.72
CA GLU A 357 7.48 -35.57 -21.75
C GLU A 357 8.19 -34.29 -21.34
N ILE A 358 9.09 -34.37 -20.37
CA ILE A 358 9.89 -33.23 -19.93
C ILE A 358 10.89 -32.83 -21.01
N GLN A 359 11.52 -33.80 -21.68
CA GLN A 359 12.41 -33.52 -22.80
C GLN A 359 11.67 -32.77 -23.93
N LYS A 360 10.48 -33.23 -24.33
CA LYS A 360 9.66 -32.53 -25.33
C LYS A 360 9.36 -31.08 -24.93
N GLN A 361 9.11 -30.83 -23.65
CA GLN A 361 8.86 -29.48 -23.15
C GLN A 361 10.10 -28.59 -23.24
N PHE A 362 11.29 -29.12 -22.99
CA PHE A 362 12.54 -28.38 -23.21
C PHE A 362 12.78 -28.08 -24.68
N ASP A 363 12.45 -29.01 -25.59
CA ASP A 363 12.56 -28.78 -27.03
C ASP A 363 11.64 -27.63 -27.49
N GLU A 364 10.44 -27.52 -26.92
CA GLU A 364 9.53 -26.38 -27.15
C GLU A 364 10.10 -25.08 -26.57
N LEU A 365 10.79 -25.11 -25.42
CA LEU A 365 11.47 -23.92 -24.88
C LEU A 365 12.57 -23.40 -25.82
N PHE A 366 13.40 -24.29 -26.40
CA PHE A 366 14.36 -23.90 -27.43
C PHE A 366 13.68 -23.35 -28.67
N SER A 367 12.60 -23.99 -29.12
CA SER A 367 11.81 -23.53 -30.27
C SER A 367 11.29 -22.10 -30.07
N LEU A 368 10.88 -21.73 -28.85
CA LEU A 368 10.48 -20.35 -28.52
C LEU A 368 11.64 -19.35 -28.61
N LEU A 369 12.85 -19.74 -28.19
CA LEU A 369 14.05 -18.90 -28.30
C LEU A 369 14.54 -18.74 -29.74
N GLU A 370 14.13 -19.64 -30.64
CA GLU A 370 14.50 -19.67 -32.06
C GLU A 370 13.39 -19.18 -33.00
N ASP A 371 12.25 -18.78 -32.46
CA ASP A 371 11.08 -18.36 -33.24
C ASP A 371 11.45 -17.25 -34.24
N PRO A 372 10.94 -17.27 -35.49
CA PRO A 372 11.25 -16.23 -36.46
C PRO A 372 10.80 -14.82 -36.03
N HIS A 373 9.76 -14.71 -35.20
CA HIS A 373 9.20 -13.44 -34.79
C HIS A 373 9.79 -12.93 -33.45
N PRO A 374 10.33 -11.70 -33.40
CA PRO A 374 10.93 -11.13 -32.19
C PRO A 374 10.04 -11.17 -30.94
N VAL A 375 8.73 -10.96 -31.10
CA VAL A 375 7.78 -10.96 -29.96
C VAL A 375 7.71 -12.31 -29.27
N VAL A 376 7.81 -13.41 -30.02
CA VAL A 376 7.81 -14.76 -29.45
C VAL A 376 9.13 -15.03 -28.75
N ARG A 377 10.27 -14.67 -29.37
CA ARG A 377 11.59 -14.80 -28.74
C ARG A 377 11.71 -14.00 -27.45
N SER A 378 11.22 -12.77 -27.41
CA SER A 378 11.17 -11.96 -26.18
C SER A 378 10.34 -12.63 -25.08
N THR A 379 9.22 -13.28 -25.42
CA THR A 379 8.43 -14.06 -24.44
C THR A 379 9.15 -15.35 -24.04
N GLY A 380 9.79 -16.05 -24.98
CA GLY A 380 10.61 -17.22 -24.72
C GLY A 380 11.76 -16.91 -23.77
N ILE A 381 12.47 -15.79 -23.95
CA ILE A 381 13.53 -15.33 -23.05
C ILE A 381 13.02 -15.21 -21.62
N LEU A 382 11.89 -14.51 -21.43
CA LEU A 382 11.28 -14.34 -20.11
C LEU A 382 10.92 -15.69 -19.51
N GLY A 383 10.26 -16.55 -20.29
CA GLY A 383 9.81 -17.86 -19.84
C GLY A 383 10.93 -18.81 -19.46
N VAL A 384 11.93 -18.96 -20.33
CA VAL A 384 13.11 -19.78 -20.09
C VAL A 384 13.88 -19.28 -18.88
N THR A 385 14.02 -17.96 -18.73
CA THR A 385 14.69 -17.35 -17.59
C THR A 385 13.95 -17.66 -16.27
N GLN A 386 12.62 -17.57 -16.26
CA GLN A 386 11.80 -17.93 -15.09
C GLN A 386 11.91 -19.42 -14.74
N ILE A 387 11.80 -20.31 -15.73
CA ILE A 387 11.92 -21.76 -15.54
C ILE A 387 13.32 -22.11 -15.04
N THR A 388 14.36 -21.60 -15.69
CA THR A 388 15.77 -21.85 -15.33
C THR A 388 16.08 -21.41 -13.91
N SER A 389 15.63 -20.21 -13.52
CA SER A 389 15.83 -19.70 -12.16
C SER A 389 15.11 -20.55 -11.12
N LYS A 390 13.85 -20.91 -11.38
CA LYS A 390 12.97 -21.64 -10.44
C LYS A 390 13.31 -23.12 -10.28
N TYR A 391 13.73 -23.78 -11.37
CA TYR A 391 13.98 -25.23 -11.41
C TYR A 391 15.46 -25.56 -11.49
N TRP A 392 16.36 -24.62 -11.21
CA TRP A 392 17.80 -24.74 -11.40
C TRP A 392 18.39 -26.08 -10.96
N GLU A 393 18.06 -26.56 -9.77
CA GLU A 393 18.60 -27.81 -9.23
C GLU A 393 18.00 -29.08 -9.86
N MET A 394 16.82 -28.97 -10.47
CA MET A 394 16.12 -30.08 -11.13
C MET A 394 16.47 -30.21 -12.62
N ILE A 395 17.06 -29.19 -13.23
CA ILE A 395 17.41 -29.18 -14.65
C ILE A 395 18.81 -29.80 -14.81
N PRO A 396 19.02 -30.73 -15.76
CA PRO A 396 20.34 -31.27 -16.06
C PRO A 396 21.38 -30.16 -16.35
N PRO A 397 22.60 -30.21 -15.78
CA PRO A 397 23.60 -29.15 -15.96
C PRO A 397 23.97 -28.85 -17.41
N THR A 398 23.95 -29.86 -18.28
CA THR A 398 24.18 -29.70 -19.72
C THR A 398 23.10 -28.82 -20.37
N LEU A 399 21.84 -29.09 -20.03
CA LEU A 399 20.69 -28.35 -20.54
C LEU A 399 20.66 -26.91 -20.02
N LEU A 400 21.00 -26.70 -18.75
CA LEU A 400 21.20 -25.35 -18.19
C LEU A 400 22.26 -24.58 -18.98
N ALA A 401 23.39 -25.22 -19.27
CA ALA A 401 24.47 -24.60 -20.02
C ALA A 401 24.03 -24.17 -21.43
N ASP A 402 23.29 -25.04 -22.13
CA ASP A 402 22.79 -24.77 -23.46
C ASP A 402 21.76 -23.63 -23.48
N LEU A 403 20.81 -23.62 -22.53
CA LEU A 403 19.83 -22.53 -22.39
C LEU A 403 20.51 -21.19 -22.11
N LEU A 404 21.47 -21.15 -21.17
CA LEU A 404 22.17 -19.92 -20.81
C LEU A 404 23.10 -19.44 -21.93
N LYS A 405 23.74 -20.35 -22.66
CA LYS A 405 24.51 -20.02 -23.85
C LYS A 405 23.62 -19.44 -24.94
N LYS A 406 22.42 -19.97 -25.15
CA LYS A 406 21.44 -19.40 -26.09
C LYS A 406 21.00 -18.00 -25.67
N LEU A 407 20.62 -17.82 -24.40
CA LEU A 407 20.17 -16.53 -23.86
C LEU A 407 21.26 -15.46 -23.92
N ILE A 408 22.45 -15.75 -23.37
CA ILE A 408 23.51 -14.77 -23.15
C ILE A 408 24.49 -14.70 -24.33
N GLY A 409 24.83 -15.84 -24.91
CA GLY A 409 25.79 -15.92 -26.00
C GLY A 409 25.23 -15.52 -27.36
N GLU A 410 23.94 -15.79 -27.62
CA GLU A 410 23.32 -15.53 -28.92
C GLU A 410 22.31 -14.39 -28.87
N LEU A 411 21.31 -14.46 -27.99
CA LEU A 411 20.18 -13.51 -28.00
C LEU A 411 20.54 -12.10 -27.50
N THR A 412 21.62 -11.92 -26.74
CA THR A 412 22.17 -10.58 -26.47
C THR A 412 22.65 -9.87 -27.72
N CYS A 413 22.97 -10.63 -28.77
CA CYS A 413 23.42 -10.18 -30.07
C CYS A 413 22.37 -10.45 -31.18
N ASP A 414 21.07 -10.59 -30.83
CA ASP A 414 20.01 -10.81 -31.81
C ASP A 414 20.07 -9.75 -32.92
N ILE A 415 20.29 -10.22 -34.16
CA ILE A 415 20.52 -9.37 -35.33
C ILE A 415 19.24 -8.71 -35.84
N THR A 416 18.08 -9.29 -35.54
CA THR A 416 16.80 -8.90 -36.14
C THR A 416 16.01 -7.92 -35.28
N SER A 417 16.23 -7.88 -33.95
CA SER A 417 15.47 -7.00 -33.06
C SER A 417 16.25 -6.51 -31.84
N ALA A 418 16.21 -5.19 -31.61
CA ALA A 418 16.73 -4.58 -30.40
C ALA A 418 15.91 -4.94 -29.15
N ASP A 419 14.61 -5.20 -29.31
CA ASP A 419 13.74 -5.57 -28.20
C ASP A 419 14.11 -6.93 -27.62
N VAL A 420 14.52 -7.88 -28.46
CA VAL A 420 15.00 -9.20 -28.02
C VAL A 420 16.29 -9.05 -27.22
N ARG A 421 17.25 -8.27 -27.73
CA ARG A 421 18.50 -7.96 -26.98
C ARG A 421 18.19 -7.32 -25.63
N CYS A 422 17.26 -6.36 -25.62
CA CYS A 422 16.81 -5.70 -24.40
C CYS A 422 16.11 -6.67 -23.43
N SER A 423 15.28 -7.58 -23.94
CA SER A 423 14.59 -8.61 -23.14
C SER A 423 15.56 -9.49 -22.37
N VAL A 424 16.70 -9.88 -22.95
CA VAL A 424 17.72 -10.66 -22.22
C VAL A 424 18.20 -9.91 -21.00
N PHE A 425 18.63 -8.65 -21.15
CA PHE A 425 19.12 -7.85 -20.02
C PHE A 425 18.04 -7.49 -19.00
N LYS A 426 16.78 -7.32 -19.44
CA LYS A 426 15.63 -7.13 -18.54
C LYS A 426 15.34 -8.37 -17.70
N CYS A 427 15.55 -9.56 -18.24
CA CYS A 427 15.26 -10.81 -17.54
C CYS A 427 16.46 -11.34 -16.75
N LEU A 428 17.69 -10.93 -17.08
CA LEU A 428 18.92 -11.36 -16.39
C LEU A 428 18.87 -11.24 -14.85
N PRO A 429 18.26 -10.19 -14.24
CA PRO A 429 18.08 -10.12 -12.79
C PRO A 429 17.36 -11.35 -12.20
N ILE A 430 16.38 -11.93 -12.90
CA ILE A 430 15.64 -13.11 -12.43
C ILE A 430 16.56 -14.32 -12.27
N ILE A 431 17.57 -14.46 -13.15
CA ILE A 431 18.59 -15.52 -13.03
C ILE A 431 19.57 -15.17 -11.90
N LEU A 432 20.01 -13.91 -11.83
CA LEU A 432 20.95 -13.44 -10.82
C LEU A 432 20.42 -13.54 -9.38
N ASP A 433 19.10 -13.47 -9.19
CA ASP A 433 18.48 -13.70 -7.88
C ASP A 433 18.77 -15.13 -7.37
N ASN A 434 18.99 -16.09 -8.28
CA ASN A 434 19.49 -17.40 -7.93
C ASN A 434 21.02 -17.40 -7.84
N LYS A 435 21.54 -17.45 -6.61
CA LYS A 435 22.98 -17.44 -6.30
C LYS A 435 23.76 -18.58 -6.95
N LEU A 436 23.13 -19.72 -7.23
CA LEU A 436 23.77 -20.87 -7.88
C LEU A 436 24.14 -20.56 -9.34
N SER A 437 23.52 -19.54 -9.95
CA SER A 437 23.83 -19.13 -11.32
C SER A 437 25.13 -18.32 -11.44
N HIS A 438 25.61 -17.74 -10.35
CA HIS A 438 26.70 -16.75 -10.38
C HIS A 438 27.99 -17.28 -10.99
N PRO A 439 28.49 -18.49 -10.67
CA PRO A 439 29.72 -19.00 -11.28
C PRO A 439 29.61 -19.17 -12.79
N PHE A 440 28.43 -19.56 -13.28
CA PHE A 440 28.20 -19.75 -14.70
C PHE A 440 28.08 -18.40 -15.44
N LEU A 441 27.37 -17.44 -14.83
CA LEU A 441 27.21 -16.10 -15.37
C LEU A 441 28.52 -15.30 -15.38
N GLU A 442 29.39 -15.50 -14.37
CA GLU A 442 30.72 -14.90 -14.32
C GLU A 442 31.58 -15.29 -15.53
N GLN A 443 31.42 -16.52 -16.03
CA GLN A 443 32.11 -16.98 -17.23
C GLN A 443 31.49 -16.42 -18.53
N LEU A 444 30.16 -16.34 -18.61
CA LEU A 444 29.45 -15.97 -19.85
C LEU A 444 29.35 -14.47 -20.11
N LEU A 445 29.08 -13.65 -19.09
CA LEU A 445 28.82 -12.21 -19.26
C LEU A 445 30.00 -11.42 -19.85
N PRO A 446 31.28 -11.68 -19.48
CA PRO A 446 32.42 -11.01 -20.11
C PRO A 446 32.60 -11.38 -21.59
N ALA A 447 32.17 -12.57 -22.00
CA ALA A 447 32.29 -13.04 -23.37
C ALA A 447 31.26 -12.38 -24.30
N SER A 448 30.03 -12.12 -23.83
CA SER A 448 28.96 -11.49 -24.62
C SER A 448 29.18 -9.98 -24.88
N ILE A 449 30.01 -9.30 -24.07
CA ILE A 449 30.29 -7.85 -24.19
C ILE A 449 31.48 -7.57 -25.12
N LYS A 450 32.27 -8.59 -25.49
CA LYS A 450 33.35 -8.44 -26.47
C LYS A 450 32.75 -8.29 -27.87
N THR A 451 32.37 -7.05 -28.21
CA THR A 451 32.04 -6.68 -29.59
C THR A 451 33.18 -7.08 -30.51
N SER A 452 32.89 -7.96 -31.46
CA SER A 452 33.77 -8.28 -32.60
C SER A 452 34.25 -6.97 -33.23
N GLU A 453 35.56 -6.76 -33.27
CA GLU A 453 36.22 -5.55 -33.80
C GLU A 453 35.99 -5.34 -35.31
N ARG A 454 35.22 -6.20 -35.99
CA ARG A 454 35.02 -6.17 -37.45
C ARG A 454 33.56 -6.34 -37.84
N ARG A 455 32.74 -5.31 -37.66
CA ARG A 455 31.54 -5.08 -38.49
C ARG A 455 31.37 -3.58 -38.74
N VAL A 456 30.99 -3.24 -39.98
CA VAL A 456 30.71 -1.87 -40.41
C VAL A 456 29.64 -1.28 -39.49
N ARG A 457 30.04 -0.34 -38.62
CA ARG A 457 29.09 0.43 -37.83
C ARG A 457 28.45 1.44 -38.76
N ILE A 458 27.17 1.23 -39.09
CA ILE A 458 26.32 2.37 -39.42
C ILE A 458 26.30 3.20 -38.14
N HIS A 459 27.02 4.32 -38.16
CA HIS A 459 26.99 5.30 -37.07
C HIS A 459 25.62 5.95 -37.12
N VAL A 460 24.62 5.30 -36.53
CA VAL A 460 23.44 6.01 -36.07
C VAL A 460 24.01 6.99 -35.05
N THR A 461 23.97 8.28 -35.36
CA THR A 461 24.37 9.36 -34.46
C THR A 461 23.49 9.26 -33.23
N HIS A 462 23.94 8.50 -32.23
CA HIS A 462 23.27 8.44 -30.95
C HIS A 462 23.34 9.85 -30.37
N GLU A 463 22.18 10.47 -30.21
CA GLU A 463 22.06 11.67 -29.41
C GLU A 463 22.70 11.41 -28.04
N SER A 464 23.61 12.27 -27.62
CA SER A 464 24.22 12.20 -26.30
C SER A 464 23.12 12.28 -25.25
N LYS A 465 23.03 11.28 -24.35
CA LYS A 465 22.07 11.23 -23.23
C LYS A 465 22.79 11.51 -21.90
N PRO A 466 23.14 12.77 -21.60
CA PRO A 466 23.87 13.12 -20.37
C PRO A 466 23.08 12.78 -19.10
N GLU A 467 21.74 12.89 -19.13
CA GLU A 467 20.87 12.53 -18.00
C GLU A 467 21.04 11.06 -17.60
N LEU A 468 20.94 10.15 -18.57
CA LEU A 468 21.11 8.72 -18.35
C LEU A 468 22.52 8.37 -17.84
N ALA A 469 23.54 9.10 -18.31
CA ALA A 469 24.91 8.91 -17.83
C ALA A 469 25.06 9.31 -16.35
N ILE A 470 24.44 10.42 -15.95
CA ILE A 470 24.40 10.90 -14.56
C ILE A 470 23.62 9.91 -13.68
N ASP A 471 22.45 9.44 -14.13
CA ASP A 471 21.66 8.42 -13.41
C ASP A 471 22.48 7.14 -13.19
N TYR A 472 23.23 6.71 -14.20
CA TYR A 472 24.05 5.51 -14.11
C TYR A 472 25.21 5.68 -13.13
N ILE A 473 25.92 6.81 -13.17
CA ILE A 473 27.02 7.10 -12.23
C ILE A 473 26.49 7.19 -10.80
N GLU A 474 25.35 7.84 -10.60
CA GLU A 474 24.68 7.94 -9.31
C GLU A 474 24.30 6.55 -8.77
N TYR A 475 23.71 5.70 -9.61
CA TYR A 475 23.39 4.32 -9.26
C TYR A 475 24.65 3.53 -8.85
N LEU A 476 25.74 3.66 -9.61
CA LEU A 476 27.02 2.99 -9.31
C LEU A 476 27.61 3.46 -7.97
N LEU A 477 27.56 4.76 -7.67
CA LEU A 477 28.12 5.31 -6.43
C LEU A 477 27.26 5.04 -5.20
N THR A 478 25.96 4.85 -5.38
CA THR A 478 25.00 4.64 -4.27
C THR A 478 25.00 3.19 -3.76
N HIS A 479 25.24 2.21 -4.64
CA HIS A 479 25.22 0.78 -4.27
C HIS A 479 26.62 0.26 -3.91
N PRO A 480 26.85 -0.33 -2.72
CA PRO A 480 28.19 -0.71 -2.24
C PRO A 480 28.99 -1.61 -3.19
N VAL A 481 28.38 -2.66 -3.75
CA VAL A 481 29.05 -3.60 -4.66
C VAL A 481 29.45 -2.91 -5.96
N ASN A 482 28.51 -2.17 -6.56
CA ASN A 482 28.74 -1.42 -7.79
C ASN A 482 29.83 -0.35 -7.60
N ARG A 483 29.85 0.31 -6.44
CA ARG A 483 30.88 1.28 -6.08
C ARG A 483 32.25 0.62 -6.00
N THR A 484 32.36 -0.55 -5.38
CA THR A 484 33.61 -1.33 -5.34
C THR A 484 34.11 -1.67 -6.75
N CYS A 485 33.21 -2.08 -7.64
CA CYS A 485 33.52 -2.33 -9.05
C CYS A 485 33.93 -1.06 -9.81
N LEU A 486 33.23 0.06 -9.61
CA LEU A 486 33.61 1.34 -10.22
C LEU A 486 35.00 1.76 -9.76
N LEU A 487 35.28 1.65 -8.47
CA LEU A 487 36.56 2.02 -7.90
C LEU A 487 37.70 1.09 -8.32
N SER A 488 37.44 -0.16 -8.77
CA SER A 488 38.47 -1.08 -9.28
C SER A 488 38.92 -0.76 -10.71
N VAL A 489 38.22 0.13 -11.42
CA VAL A 489 38.59 0.62 -12.75
C VAL A 489 39.94 1.36 -12.71
N PRO A 490 40.76 1.30 -13.79
CA PRO A 490 42.05 2.00 -13.84
C PRO A 490 41.96 3.48 -13.49
N LYS A 491 42.86 3.93 -12.61
CA LYS A 491 42.92 5.30 -12.06
C LYS A 491 42.86 6.40 -13.12
N LYS A 492 43.48 6.20 -14.28
CA LYS A 492 43.45 7.16 -15.41
C LYS A 492 42.02 7.40 -15.92
N LYS A 493 41.17 6.37 -15.94
CA LYS A 493 39.77 6.48 -16.34
C LYS A 493 38.93 7.17 -15.27
N LEU A 494 39.18 6.89 -13.99
CA LEU A 494 38.51 7.57 -12.87
C LEU A 494 38.86 9.07 -12.84
N LYS A 495 40.13 9.43 -13.06
CA LYS A 495 40.53 10.84 -13.20
C LYS A 495 39.89 11.52 -14.43
N LYS A 496 39.75 10.80 -15.53
CA LYS A 496 39.04 11.30 -16.72
C LYS A 496 37.55 11.54 -16.41
N LEU A 497 36.90 10.63 -15.71
CA LEU A 497 35.51 10.78 -15.27
C LEU A 497 35.36 12.01 -14.36
N LEU A 498 36.28 12.18 -13.41
CA LEU A 498 36.30 13.32 -12.51
C LEU A 498 36.45 14.65 -13.25
N LYS A 499 37.35 14.71 -14.24
CA LYS A 499 37.54 15.89 -15.11
C LYS A 499 36.30 16.18 -15.97
N ILE A 500 35.58 15.16 -16.41
CA ILE A 500 34.33 15.33 -17.18
C ILE A 500 33.24 15.90 -16.27
N LEU A 501 33.09 15.39 -15.05
CA LEU A 501 32.11 15.91 -14.09
C LEU A 501 32.44 17.34 -13.63
N SER A 502 33.72 17.67 -13.45
CA SER A 502 34.15 19.03 -13.06
C SER A 502 34.04 20.06 -14.19
N ALA A 503 34.14 19.65 -15.46
CA ALA A 503 33.97 20.55 -16.60
C ALA A 503 32.57 21.21 -16.65
N VAL A 504 31.60 20.65 -15.93
CA VAL A 504 30.24 21.16 -15.86
C VAL A 504 30.14 22.44 -15.01
N LEU A 505 31.07 22.64 -14.05
CA LEU A 505 31.11 23.82 -13.16
C LEU A 505 31.07 25.17 -13.89
N GLY A 506 31.90 25.32 -14.93
CA GLY A 506 31.96 26.56 -15.72
C GLY A 506 30.75 26.78 -16.63
N SER A 507 29.97 25.73 -16.90
CA SER A 507 28.79 25.78 -17.76
C SER A 507 27.48 26.07 -17.01
N ILE A 508 27.41 25.75 -15.71
CA ILE A 508 26.20 25.93 -14.87
C ILE A 508 25.83 27.41 -14.73
N LEU A 509 26.83 28.31 -14.62
CA LEU A 509 26.60 29.74 -14.46
C LEU A 509 26.42 30.50 -15.79
N LYS A 510 26.87 29.94 -16.92
CA LYS A 510 26.88 30.60 -18.25
C LYS A 510 25.69 30.25 -19.16
N ALA A 511 24.76 29.43 -18.68
CA ALA A 511 23.71 28.80 -19.50
C ALA A 511 22.53 29.71 -19.90
N THR A 512 22.63 31.04 -19.75
CA THR A 512 21.54 32.00 -19.98
C THR A 512 21.58 32.75 -21.31
N ASP A 513 22.66 32.68 -22.09
CA ASP A 513 22.64 33.26 -23.45
C ASP A 513 21.88 32.34 -24.40
N ALA A 514 20.71 32.83 -24.83
CA ALA A 514 19.84 32.16 -25.79
C ALA A 514 20.62 31.69 -27.04
N GLY A 515 20.54 30.39 -27.34
CA GLY A 515 20.75 29.90 -28.71
C GLY A 515 21.70 28.73 -28.95
N SER A 516 22.42 28.16 -27.98
CA SER A 516 23.17 26.91 -28.26
C SER A 516 23.33 25.98 -27.05
N GLY A 517 22.71 24.79 -27.16
CA GLY A 517 23.08 23.54 -26.47
C GLY A 517 23.48 23.61 -24.99
N SER A 518 22.78 24.39 -24.16
CA SER A 518 23.15 24.54 -22.75
C SER A 518 22.76 23.30 -21.93
N CYS A 519 23.71 22.80 -21.14
CA CYS A 519 23.48 21.73 -20.17
C CYS A 519 22.34 22.15 -19.23
N ASN A 520 21.26 21.36 -19.16
CA ASN A 520 20.15 21.60 -18.23
C ASN A 520 20.73 21.82 -16.82
N GLN A 521 20.44 22.96 -16.20
CA GLN A 521 21.03 23.38 -14.91
C GLN A 521 20.89 22.30 -13.82
N ALA A 522 19.82 21.51 -13.87
CA ALA A 522 19.59 20.35 -13.00
C ALA A 522 20.61 19.22 -13.23
N ILE A 523 20.94 18.90 -14.48
CA ILE A 523 22.00 17.93 -14.83
C ILE A 523 23.35 18.44 -14.33
N GLY A 524 23.60 19.74 -14.48
CA GLY A 524 24.84 20.35 -14.04
C GLY A 524 25.04 20.28 -12.52
N LEU A 525 24.00 20.59 -11.75
CA LEU A 525 24.02 20.45 -10.30
C LEU A 525 24.25 19.00 -9.86
N ARG A 526 23.55 18.04 -10.48
CA ARG A 526 23.74 16.60 -10.20
C ARG A 526 25.16 16.13 -10.56
N ALA A 527 25.70 16.59 -11.68
CA ALA A 527 27.08 16.30 -12.07
C ALA A 527 28.10 16.87 -11.07
N PHE A 528 27.88 18.08 -10.56
CA PHE A 528 28.71 18.67 -9.52
C PHE A 528 28.64 17.89 -8.20
N SER A 529 27.44 17.50 -7.76
CA SER A 529 27.26 16.64 -6.59
C SER A 529 28.00 15.30 -6.75
N LEU A 530 27.90 14.66 -7.93
CA LEU A 530 28.63 13.41 -8.22
C LEU A 530 30.15 13.63 -8.29
N PHE A 531 30.63 14.76 -8.81
CA PHE A 531 32.05 15.14 -8.76
C PHE A 531 32.54 15.19 -7.31
N CYS A 532 31.79 15.89 -6.46
CA CYS A 532 32.09 16.00 -5.04
C CYS A 532 32.10 14.63 -4.36
N ARG A 533 31.04 13.81 -4.52
CA ARG A 533 30.95 12.44 -3.95
C ARG A 533 32.03 11.49 -4.45
N LEU A 534 32.34 11.52 -5.75
CA LEU A 534 33.40 10.70 -6.33
C LEU A 534 34.77 11.11 -5.77
N SER A 535 35.02 12.41 -5.56
CA SER A 535 36.26 12.89 -4.95
C SER A 535 36.47 12.30 -3.54
N ILE A 536 35.41 12.18 -2.74
CA ILE A 536 35.47 11.51 -1.42
C ILE A 536 35.87 10.04 -1.56
N HIS A 537 35.20 9.30 -2.45
CA HIS A 537 35.48 7.88 -2.62
C HIS A 537 36.89 7.62 -3.15
N LEU A 538 37.42 8.52 -3.98
CA LEU A 538 38.81 8.48 -4.42
C LEU A 538 39.77 8.84 -3.29
N GLN A 539 39.46 9.85 -2.47
CA GLN A 539 40.24 10.19 -1.28
C GLN A 539 40.33 8.99 -0.32
N ASN A 540 39.20 8.33 -0.04
CA ASN A 540 39.15 7.17 0.84
C ASN A 540 39.93 5.97 0.28
N LYS A 541 39.85 5.73 -1.03
CA LYS A 541 40.51 4.59 -1.66
C LYS A 541 42.02 4.77 -1.85
N PHE A 542 42.46 6.01 -2.11
CA PHE A 542 43.84 6.32 -2.50
C PHE A 542 44.57 7.18 -1.47
N SER A 543 44.05 7.29 -0.24
CA SER A 543 44.64 8.07 0.87
C SER A 543 46.07 7.65 1.19
N GLU A 544 46.35 6.34 1.16
CA GLU A 544 47.67 5.75 1.43
C GLU A 544 48.72 6.08 0.36
N GLU A 545 48.29 6.48 -0.85
CA GLU A 545 49.20 6.83 -1.97
C GLU A 545 49.67 8.30 -1.95
N GLY A 546 49.37 9.05 -0.87
CA GLY A 546 49.82 10.44 -0.70
C GLY A 546 49.20 11.45 -1.66
N LYS A 547 48.09 11.13 -2.34
CA LYS A 547 47.39 12.06 -3.24
C LYS A 547 46.27 12.76 -2.50
N ASP A 548 46.35 14.09 -2.47
CA ASP A 548 45.34 14.93 -1.86
C ASP A 548 44.17 15.18 -2.84
N TYR A 549 43.13 14.36 -2.80
CA TYR A 549 41.87 14.64 -3.51
C TYR A 549 41.01 15.67 -2.77
N LEU A 550 41.36 16.05 -1.53
CA LEU A 550 40.74 17.19 -0.83
C LEU A 550 41.15 18.51 -1.49
N SER A 551 42.32 18.58 -2.13
CA SER A 551 42.73 19.74 -2.94
C SER A 551 41.69 20.12 -4.01
N LEU A 552 41.06 19.12 -4.64
CA LEU A 552 40.00 19.34 -5.63
C LEU A 552 38.72 19.90 -5.01
N LEU A 553 38.40 19.52 -3.76
CA LEU A 553 37.28 20.10 -3.03
C LEU A 553 37.62 21.53 -2.56
N LYS A 554 38.87 21.81 -2.16
CA LYS A 554 39.34 23.17 -1.85
C LYS A 554 39.28 24.08 -3.08
N GLU A 555 39.72 23.59 -4.24
CA GLU A 555 39.60 24.31 -5.52
C GLU A 555 38.13 24.61 -5.87
N ALA A 556 37.22 23.65 -5.64
CA ALA A 556 35.79 23.87 -5.82
C ALA A 556 35.23 24.91 -4.83
N GLY A 557 35.72 24.91 -3.59
CA GLY A 557 35.39 25.91 -2.58
C GLY A 557 35.84 27.33 -2.96
N ALA A 558 37.08 27.48 -3.41
CA ALA A 558 37.62 28.76 -3.91
C ALA A 558 36.87 29.25 -5.16
N TRP A 559 36.43 28.33 -6.02
CA TRP A 559 35.56 28.66 -7.15
C TRP A 559 34.17 29.14 -6.70
N ILE A 560 33.57 28.51 -5.69
CA ILE A 560 32.30 28.97 -5.10
C ILE A 560 32.45 30.39 -4.56
N GLU A 561 33.49 30.63 -3.79
CA GLU A 561 33.76 31.95 -3.19
C GLU A 561 33.94 33.03 -4.26
N SER A 562 34.71 32.75 -5.31
CA SER A 562 35.03 33.74 -6.35
C SER A 562 33.94 33.92 -7.42
N GLN A 563 33.16 32.89 -7.73
CA GLN A 563 32.24 32.89 -8.86
C GLN A 563 30.77 32.71 -8.47
N VAL A 564 30.44 32.10 -7.33
CA VAL A 564 29.04 31.80 -6.95
C VAL A 564 28.53 32.78 -5.89
N VAL A 565 29.33 33.08 -4.87
CA VAL A 565 28.96 34.04 -3.80
C VAL A 565 28.59 35.43 -4.33
N PRO A 566 29.24 36.01 -5.35
CA PRO A 566 28.85 37.31 -5.91
C PRO A 566 27.41 37.36 -6.43
N PHE A 567 26.86 36.24 -6.94
CA PHE A 567 25.47 36.20 -7.40
C PHE A 567 24.46 36.29 -6.26
N ILE A 568 24.85 35.86 -5.05
CA ILE A 568 24.03 35.91 -3.83
C ILE A 568 24.00 37.32 -3.22
N LEU A 569 25.02 38.13 -3.53
CA LEU A 569 25.19 39.50 -3.05
C LEU A 569 24.46 40.56 -3.90
N ALA A 570 24.15 40.27 -5.16
CA ALA A 570 23.49 41.22 -6.06
C ALA A 570 21.99 41.36 -5.72
N SER A 571 21.60 42.49 -5.13
CA SER A 571 20.20 42.82 -4.84
C SER A 571 19.56 43.68 -5.95
N ASP A 572 18.35 43.27 -6.33
CA ASP A 572 17.22 44.08 -6.83
C ASP A 572 17.30 44.79 -8.21
N GLN A 573 17.54 44.06 -9.33
CA GLN A 573 16.91 44.41 -10.64
C GLN A 573 16.62 43.18 -11.54
N GLU A 574 15.36 43.05 -11.98
CA GLU A 574 14.81 42.22 -13.08
C GLU A 574 14.91 40.66 -13.04
N ASP A 575 13.90 40.01 -13.63
CA ASP A 575 13.50 38.59 -13.47
C ASP A 575 14.58 37.53 -13.73
N ASP A 576 15.67 37.84 -14.45
CA ASP A 576 16.75 36.89 -14.75
C ASP A 576 17.69 36.64 -13.55
N ILE A 577 17.85 37.62 -12.64
CA ILE A 577 18.68 37.49 -11.43
C ILE A 577 18.07 36.52 -10.41
N SER A 578 16.75 36.28 -10.45
CA SER A 578 16.03 35.40 -9.52
C SER A 578 16.41 33.91 -9.69
N LYS A 579 16.65 33.45 -10.93
CA LYS A 579 17.02 32.05 -11.23
C LYS A 579 18.47 31.75 -10.88
N HIS A 580 19.38 32.69 -11.14
CA HIS A 580 20.80 32.56 -10.78
C HIS A 580 20.99 32.43 -9.26
N ASN A 581 20.16 33.10 -8.47
CA ASN A 581 20.17 32.97 -7.01
C ASN A 581 19.82 31.56 -6.53
N ILE A 582 18.75 30.94 -7.05
CA ILE A 582 18.32 29.59 -6.63
C ILE A 582 19.38 28.54 -6.99
N VAL A 583 19.94 28.62 -8.19
CA VAL A 583 21.01 27.68 -8.62
C VAL A 583 22.27 27.86 -7.76
N SER A 584 22.63 29.10 -7.42
CA SER A 584 23.77 29.41 -6.55
C SER A 584 23.58 28.86 -5.13
N GLU A 585 22.38 29.00 -4.56
CA GLU A 585 22.03 28.42 -3.25
C GLU A 585 22.18 26.90 -3.26
N LEU A 586 21.67 26.22 -4.30
CA LEU A 586 21.76 24.76 -4.44
C LEU A 586 23.19 24.26 -4.63
N ILE A 587 24.04 24.96 -5.38
CA ILE A 587 25.47 24.62 -5.53
C ILE A 587 26.17 24.67 -4.18
N ILE A 588 25.94 25.73 -3.41
CA ILE A 588 26.53 25.91 -2.09
C ILE A 588 26.05 24.84 -1.11
N GLN A 589 24.74 24.55 -1.10
CA GLN A 589 24.19 23.47 -0.26
C GLN A 589 24.78 22.10 -0.62
N ALA A 590 24.90 21.78 -1.92
CA ALA A 590 25.50 20.53 -2.38
C ALA A 590 26.97 20.39 -1.95
N TYR A 591 27.74 21.48 -2.06
CA TYR A 591 29.13 21.52 -1.61
C TYR A 591 29.25 21.35 -0.09
N LEU A 592 28.52 22.15 0.69
CA LEU A 592 28.55 22.10 2.15
C LEU A 592 28.12 20.72 2.69
N ALA A 593 27.15 20.07 2.05
CA ALA A 593 26.67 18.75 2.46
C ALA A 593 27.75 17.68 2.28
N VAL A 594 28.42 17.69 1.13
CA VAL A 594 29.55 16.79 0.85
C VAL A 594 30.69 17.06 1.82
N CYS A 595 31.07 18.32 2.04
CA CYS A 595 32.16 18.66 2.94
C CYS A 595 31.86 18.25 4.40
N LYS A 596 30.61 18.41 4.85
CA LYS A 596 30.14 17.85 6.13
C LYS A 596 30.34 16.34 6.17
N ASP A 597 29.90 15.61 5.14
CA ASP A 597 30.02 14.15 5.10
C ASP A 597 31.48 13.68 5.10
N VAL A 598 32.40 14.40 4.45
CA VAL A 598 33.85 14.14 4.49
C VAL A 598 34.41 14.23 5.90
N ILE A 599 33.97 15.22 6.67
CA ILE A 599 34.42 15.45 8.04
C ILE A 599 33.83 14.39 8.98
N MET A 600 32.54 14.07 8.81
CA MET A 600 31.85 13.01 9.55
C MET A 600 32.55 11.64 9.44
N VAL A 601 33.10 11.31 8.26
CA VAL A 601 33.87 10.07 8.06
C VAL A 601 35.37 10.20 8.36
N SER A 602 35.77 11.28 9.05
CA SER A 602 37.15 11.57 9.49
C SER A 602 38.19 11.68 8.36
N LEU A 603 37.77 12.02 7.13
CA LEU A 603 38.66 12.21 5.99
C LEU A 603 39.11 13.66 5.79
N GLY A 604 38.49 14.63 6.47
CA GLY A 604 38.83 16.06 6.40
C GLY A 604 39.88 16.46 7.43
N ASN A 605 41.09 16.83 6.98
CA ASN A 605 42.15 17.34 7.85
C ASN A 605 41.87 18.76 8.38
N LEU A 606 42.61 19.21 9.40
CA LEU A 606 42.43 20.53 10.03
C LEU A 606 42.48 21.68 9.00
N THR A 607 43.39 21.62 8.03
CA THR A 607 43.49 22.62 6.95
C THR A 607 42.24 22.67 6.07
N PHE A 608 41.62 21.51 5.79
CA PHE A 608 40.37 21.43 5.04
C PHE A 608 39.19 21.95 5.85
N GLN A 609 39.13 21.63 7.15
CA GLN A 609 38.09 22.11 8.05
C GLN A 609 38.13 23.64 8.19
N ALA A 610 39.33 24.22 8.36
CA ALA A 610 39.50 25.68 8.39
C ALA A 610 39.02 26.34 7.09
N HIS A 611 39.44 25.81 5.93
CA HIS A 611 39.01 26.32 4.64
C HIS A 611 37.48 26.24 4.43
N LEU A 612 36.85 25.15 4.91
CA LEU A 612 35.39 25.03 4.88
C LEU A 612 34.71 26.12 5.73
N LEU A 613 35.25 26.41 6.92
CA LEU A 613 34.73 27.46 7.80
C LEU A 613 34.88 28.85 7.18
N ASP A 614 35.98 29.13 6.48
CA ASP A 614 36.18 30.41 5.78
C ASP A 614 35.11 30.61 4.70
N ILE A 615 34.84 29.58 3.89
CA ILE A 615 33.77 29.63 2.87
C ILE A 615 32.40 29.72 3.52
N ALA A 616 32.15 28.95 4.58
CA ALA A 616 30.90 29.03 5.32
C ALA A 616 30.65 30.44 5.86
N LEU A 617 31.70 31.08 6.36
CA LEU A 617 31.68 32.44 6.87
C LEU A 617 31.38 33.46 5.77
N SER A 618 32.00 33.33 4.59
CA SER A 618 31.76 34.23 3.46
C SER A 618 30.32 34.12 2.93
N VAL A 619 29.71 32.94 3.00
CA VAL A 619 28.31 32.71 2.61
C VAL A 619 27.31 33.22 3.66
N ILE A 620 27.48 32.85 4.94
CA ILE A 620 26.48 33.15 5.99
C ILE A 620 26.36 34.66 6.28
N GLN A 621 27.42 35.42 6.00
CA GLN A 621 27.45 36.87 6.16
C GLN A 621 26.69 37.63 5.05
N THR A 622 26.36 36.96 3.94
CA THR A 622 25.54 37.57 2.88
C THR A 622 24.11 37.81 3.34
N GLU A 623 23.40 38.77 2.74
CA GLU A 623 22.00 39.03 3.09
C GLU A 623 21.11 37.79 2.89
N ARG A 624 21.45 36.94 1.92
CA ARG A 624 20.74 35.69 1.61
C ARG A 624 21.25 34.44 2.33
N GLY A 625 22.34 34.51 3.10
CA GLY A 625 23.02 33.35 3.70
C GLY A 625 22.20 32.45 4.63
N GLY A 626 20.98 32.83 5.03
CA GLY A 626 20.13 32.02 5.91
C GLY A 626 19.81 30.61 5.38
N PHE A 627 19.79 30.38 4.07
CA PHE A 627 19.47 29.07 3.47
C PHE A 627 20.46 27.96 3.86
N CYS A 628 21.70 28.30 4.25
CA CYS A 628 22.71 27.31 4.64
C CYS A 628 22.80 27.09 6.15
N ALA A 629 22.09 27.89 6.98
CA ALA A 629 22.19 27.83 8.44
C ALA A 629 21.93 26.42 9.04
N PRO A 630 20.91 25.64 8.62
CA PRO A 630 20.72 24.27 9.12
C PRO A 630 21.92 23.37 8.84
N LEU A 631 22.45 23.44 7.61
CA LEU A 631 23.55 22.59 7.15
C LEU A 631 24.88 22.99 7.79
N LEU A 632 25.10 24.29 8.01
CA LEU A 632 26.27 24.79 8.74
C LEU A 632 26.27 24.32 10.19
N LEU A 633 25.13 24.31 10.88
CA LEU A 633 25.06 23.78 12.26
C LEU A 633 25.47 22.31 12.33
N TYR A 634 25.04 21.50 11.36
CA TYR A 634 25.53 20.12 11.24
C TYR A 634 27.02 20.05 10.93
N ALA A 635 27.54 20.86 10.00
CA ALA A 635 28.97 20.90 9.71
C ALA A 635 29.82 21.31 10.93
N LEU A 636 29.37 22.29 11.71
CA LEU A 636 30.04 22.71 12.94
C LEU A 636 30.07 21.60 13.99
N LYS A 637 28.98 20.82 14.11
CA LYS A 637 28.91 19.63 14.96
C LYS A 637 29.97 18.61 14.53
N GLU A 638 29.99 18.22 13.26
CA GLU A 638 30.95 17.24 12.74
C GLU A 638 32.40 17.70 12.88
N ILE A 639 32.68 19.01 12.74
CA ILE A 639 34.02 19.58 12.95
C ILE A 639 34.47 19.43 14.40
N ILE A 640 33.60 19.71 15.38
CA ILE A 640 33.90 19.55 16.80
C ILE A 640 34.20 18.07 17.10
N GLU A 641 33.33 17.17 16.65
CA GLU A 641 33.48 15.73 16.88
C GLU A 641 34.75 15.17 16.21
N ALA A 642 35.04 15.57 14.96
CA ALA A 642 36.23 15.13 14.24
C ALA A 642 37.53 15.66 14.85
N SER A 643 37.56 16.92 15.29
CA SER A 643 38.76 17.55 15.90
C SER A 643 39.20 16.86 17.20
N LEU A 644 38.25 16.26 17.92
CA LEU A 644 38.49 15.58 19.19
C LEU A 644 39.05 14.16 19.03
N THR A 645 38.81 13.52 17.87
CA THR A 645 39.40 12.19 17.56
C THR A 645 40.88 12.24 17.20
N GLN A 646 41.44 13.43 16.94
CA GLN A 646 42.80 13.61 16.43
C GLN A 646 43.89 13.84 17.51
N ASN A 647 43.52 13.89 18.81
CA ASN A 647 44.43 13.87 19.98
C ASN A 647 45.69 14.78 19.91
N THR A 648 45.53 16.03 19.46
CA THR A 648 46.63 17.02 19.47
C THR A 648 46.12 18.39 19.91
N GLU A 649 46.35 18.76 21.18
CA GLU A 649 46.23 20.16 21.63
C GLU A 649 47.30 21.00 20.92
N THR A 650 46.90 21.67 19.84
CA THR A 650 47.76 22.52 19.02
C THR A 650 47.09 23.87 18.81
N ASP A 651 47.88 24.93 18.61
CA ASP A 651 47.38 26.27 18.29
C ASP A 651 46.45 26.27 17.06
N GLU A 652 46.64 25.32 16.14
CA GLU A 652 45.79 25.12 14.96
C GLU A 652 44.35 24.70 15.33
N VAL A 653 44.20 23.79 16.31
CA VAL A 653 42.88 23.36 16.82
C VAL A 653 42.19 24.51 17.59
N ALA A 654 42.96 25.31 18.33
CA ALA A 654 42.43 26.49 19.02
C ALA A 654 41.89 27.54 18.03
N ASN A 655 42.62 27.80 16.93
CA ASN A 655 42.17 28.68 15.86
C ASN A 655 40.91 28.15 15.16
N LEU A 656 40.85 26.83 14.92
CA LEU A 656 39.68 26.19 14.34
C LEU A 656 38.44 26.34 15.24
N PHE A 657 38.60 26.14 16.55
CA PHE A 657 37.53 26.33 17.53
C PHE A 657 37.05 27.78 17.64
N HIS A 658 37.95 28.75 17.49
CA HIS A 658 37.55 30.16 17.37
C HIS A 658 36.72 30.40 16.10
N ALA A 659 37.11 29.81 14.96
CA ALA A 659 36.35 29.89 13.72
C ALA A 659 34.95 29.25 13.85
N VAL A 660 34.84 28.11 14.54
CA VAL A 660 33.54 27.45 14.84
C VAL A 660 32.61 28.38 15.62
N GLN A 661 33.11 29.04 16.67
CA GLN A 661 32.34 30.01 17.45
C GLN A 661 31.90 31.20 16.60
N THR A 662 32.79 31.71 15.76
CA THR A 662 32.53 32.84 14.87
C THR A 662 31.40 32.52 13.87
N VAL A 663 31.47 31.35 13.22
CA VAL A 663 30.42 30.91 12.28
C VAL A 663 29.10 30.69 13.02
N PHE A 664 29.11 30.06 14.20
CA PHE A 664 27.92 29.88 15.02
C PHE A 664 27.25 31.21 15.39
N GLN A 665 28.05 32.19 15.82
CA GLN A 665 27.56 33.53 16.10
C GLN A 665 26.91 34.16 14.87
N LYS A 666 27.54 34.04 13.70
CA LYS A 666 26.98 34.57 12.44
C LYS A 666 25.70 33.87 12.00
N VAL A 667 25.55 32.57 12.27
CA VAL A 667 24.29 31.86 12.05
C VAL A 667 23.16 32.48 12.89
N LEU A 668 23.38 32.71 14.19
CA LEU A 668 22.36 33.32 15.05
C LEU A 668 22.08 34.79 14.71
N GLU A 669 23.11 35.57 14.36
CA GLU A 669 22.94 36.94 13.87
C GLU A 669 22.11 36.98 12.57
N CYS A 670 22.34 36.04 11.66
CA CYS A 670 21.57 35.91 10.42
C CYS A 670 20.08 35.62 10.71
N VAL A 671 19.80 34.66 11.59
CA VAL A 671 18.44 34.33 12.04
C VAL A 671 17.75 35.55 12.66
N ALA A 672 18.43 36.25 13.57
CA ALA A 672 17.91 37.46 14.21
C ALA A 672 17.65 38.59 13.20
N CYS A 673 18.56 38.79 12.24
CA CYS A 673 18.40 39.78 11.18
C CYS A 673 17.20 39.47 10.29
N ARG A 674 17.00 38.19 9.92
CA ARG A 674 15.84 37.74 9.12
C ARG A 674 14.53 37.94 9.84
N LEU A 675 14.43 37.57 11.11
CA LEU A 675 13.23 37.82 11.93
C LEU A 675 12.87 39.31 12.00
N LYS A 676 13.88 40.20 12.00
CA LYS A 676 13.70 41.64 12.03
C LYS A 676 13.29 42.22 10.67
N LYS A 677 13.94 41.80 9.58
CA LYS A 677 13.70 42.32 8.22
C LYS A 677 12.47 41.71 7.54
N LYS A 678 12.27 40.39 7.68
CA LYS A 678 11.22 39.59 7.01
C LYS A 678 10.68 38.51 7.96
N ARG A 679 9.63 38.85 8.69
CA ARG A 679 9.14 38.04 9.83
C ARG A 679 8.76 36.60 9.46
N GLU A 680 8.10 36.38 8.32
CA GLU A 680 7.65 35.05 7.89
C GLU A 680 8.81 34.14 7.48
N GLU A 681 9.71 34.63 6.61
CA GLU A 681 10.95 33.92 6.24
C GLU A 681 11.81 33.62 7.48
N GLY A 682 11.87 34.55 8.44
CA GLY A 682 12.59 34.36 9.70
C GLY A 682 12.00 33.24 10.58
N ILE A 683 10.67 33.13 10.68
CA ILE A 683 10.01 32.05 11.44
C ILE A 683 10.26 30.69 10.77
N GLN A 684 10.17 30.62 9.44
CA GLN A 684 10.50 29.40 8.69
C GLN A 684 11.95 28.97 8.93
N LEU A 685 12.89 29.93 8.94
CA LEU A 685 14.28 29.68 9.25
C LEU A 685 14.46 29.12 10.67
N ILE A 686 13.80 29.68 11.70
CA ILE A 686 13.81 29.13 13.06
C ILE A 686 13.38 27.65 13.06
N HIS A 687 12.27 27.32 12.41
CA HIS A 687 11.78 25.95 12.35
C HIS A 687 12.80 25.02 11.68
N SER A 688 13.46 25.47 10.61
CA SER A 688 14.46 24.67 9.90
C SER A 688 15.74 24.39 10.70
N ILE A 689 16.11 25.28 11.65
CA ILE A 689 17.33 25.11 12.46
C ILE A 689 17.09 24.42 13.81
N GLN A 690 15.83 24.19 14.22
CA GLN A 690 15.51 23.68 15.57
C GLN A 690 16.24 22.36 15.90
N MET A 691 16.19 21.39 14.99
CA MET A 691 16.89 20.11 15.14
C MET A 691 18.42 20.25 15.02
N PRO A 692 18.98 20.85 13.94
CA PRO A 692 20.42 21.05 13.81
C PRO A 692 21.05 21.82 14.98
N LEU A 693 20.37 22.84 15.48
CA LEU A 693 20.83 23.64 16.63
C LEU A 693 20.86 22.79 17.91
N GLY A 694 19.83 21.97 18.13
CA GLY A 694 19.77 21.05 19.27
C GLY A 694 20.92 20.04 19.25
N GLU A 695 21.19 19.42 18.09
CA GLU A 695 22.29 18.47 17.96
C GLU A 695 23.67 19.12 18.12
N PHE A 696 23.87 20.31 17.56
CA PHE A 696 25.11 21.06 17.74
C PHE A 696 25.36 21.41 19.21
N ILE A 697 24.33 21.93 19.90
CA ILE A 697 24.43 22.27 21.33
C ILE A 697 24.71 21.00 22.15
N HIS A 698 24.07 19.88 21.82
CA HIS A 698 24.32 18.61 22.49
C HIS A 698 25.78 18.16 22.33
N ALA A 699 26.33 18.22 21.11
CA ALA A 699 27.73 17.90 20.88
C ALA A 699 28.66 18.82 21.69
N VAL A 700 28.43 20.14 21.67
CA VAL A 700 29.21 21.10 22.49
C VAL A 700 29.12 20.80 23.99
N GLN A 701 27.96 20.35 24.48
CA GLN A 701 27.76 19.96 25.88
C GLN A 701 28.46 18.64 26.23
N CYS A 702 28.37 17.62 25.37
CA CYS A 702 29.05 16.35 25.58
C CYS A 702 30.57 16.53 25.70
N TRP A 703 31.13 17.54 25.02
CA TRP A 703 32.58 17.78 24.95
C TRP A 703 33.05 19.02 25.71
N HIS A 704 32.26 19.52 26.67
CA HIS A 704 32.56 20.76 27.41
C HIS A 704 33.89 20.73 28.20
N SER A 705 34.34 19.55 28.64
CA SER A 705 35.61 19.35 29.33
C SER A 705 36.83 19.42 28.39
N SER A 706 36.66 18.99 27.13
CA SER A 706 37.71 18.95 26.12
C SER A 706 37.83 20.24 25.30
N CYS A 707 36.77 21.06 25.25
CA CYS A 707 36.75 22.32 24.49
C CYS A 707 36.10 23.47 25.29
N PRO A 708 36.68 23.88 26.44
CA PRO A 708 36.06 24.86 27.33
C PRO A 708 35.82 26.22 26.67
N ALA A 709 36.73 26.65 25.78
CA ALA A 709 36.59 27.89 25.03
C ALA A 709 35.37 27.88 24.09
N VAL A 710 35.14 26.79 23.36
CA VAL A 710 33.96 26.63 22.47
C VAL A 710 32.68 26.61 23.27
N HIS A 711 32.66 25.83 24.35
CA HIS A 711 31.50 25.75 25.24
C HIS A 711 31.13 27.12 25.83
N GLN A 712 32.12 27.86 26.35
CA GLN A 712 31.90 29.21 26.88
C GLN A 712 31.48 30.21 25.80
N GLY A 713 32.08 30.15 24.61
CA GLY A 713 31.72 31.01 23.47
C GLY A 713 30.28 30.80 23.01
N VAL A 714 29.89 29.54 22.76
CA VAL A 714 28.53 29.16 22.33
C VAL A 714 27.48 29.55 23.36
N LEU A 715 27.73 29.30 24.65
CA LEU A 715 26.82 29.71 25.73
C LEU A 715 26.72 31.24 25.84
N SER A 716 27.84 31.95 25.71
CA SER A 716 27.86 33.41 25.72
C SER A 716 27.02 33.99 24.58
N THR A 717 27.13 33.44 23.37
CA THR A 717 26.32 33.86 22.21
C THR A 717 24.82 33.59 22.44
N LEU A 718 24.46 32.41 22.97
CA LEU A 718 23.07 32.06 23.26
C LEU A 718 22.45 32.95 24.34
N LEU A 719 23.17 33.15 25.45
CA LEU A 719 22.74 34.06 26.52
C LEU A 719 22.61 35.49 26.03
N GLY A 720 23.56 35.96 25.21
CA GLY A 720 23.50 37.28 24.57
C GLY A 720 22.26 37.45 23.70
N ALA A 721 21.89 36.45 22.89
CA ALA A 721 20.68 36.47 22.08
C ALA A 721 19.40 36.51 22.93
N ILE A 722 19.33 35.71 24.00
CA ILE A 722 18.20 35.69 24.94
C ILE A 722 18.04 37.03 25.66
N VAL A 723 19.15 37.62 26.12
CA VAL A 723 19.16 38.92 26.80
C VAL A 723 18.72 40.02 25.83
N ALA A 724 19.20 40.02 24.59
CA ALA A 724 18.78 40.97 23.56
C ALA A 724 17.28 40.88 23.24
N GLU A 725 16.73 39.66 23.15
CA GLU A 725 15.29 39.43 22.97
C GLU A 725 14.48 39.97 24.17
N ILE A 726 14.92 39.66 25.40
CA ILE A 726 14.29 40.16 26.62
C ILE A 726 14.31 41.69 26.60
N ILE A 727 15.46 42.33 26.39
CA ILE A 727 15.58 43.80 26.33
C ILE A 727 14.64 44.39 25.26
N CYS A 728 14.50 43.76 24.09
CA CYS A 728 13.59 44.22 23.04
C CYS A 728 12.11 44.11 23.43
N VAL A 729 11.70 43.00 24.08
CA VAL A 729 10.34 42.80 24.61
C VAL A 729 10.05 43.80 25.73
N LEU A 730 11.03 44.03 26.61
CA LEU A 730 10.96 44.99 27.70
C LEU A 730 10.86 46.44 27.22
N GLN A 731 11.55 46.81 26.15
CA GLN A 731 11.44 48.14 25.53
C GLN A 731 10.07 48.39 24.86
N LYS A 732 9.41 47.34 24.38
CA LYS A 732 8.04 47.41 23.81
C LYS A 732 6.95 47.53 24.88
N VAL A 733 7.22 47.06 26.10
CA VAL A 733 6.30 47.16 27.25
C VAL A 733 6.77 48.31 28.14
N LYS A 734 6.55 49.56 27.71
CA LYS A 734 6.68 50.69 28.64
C LYS A 734 5.60 50.55 29.71
N LEU A 735 6.05 50.54 30.96
CA LEU A 735 5.27 50.59 32.21
C LEU A 735 4.86 49.24 32.83
N MET A 736 5.84 48.48 33.33
CA MET A 736 5.77 47.73 34.61
C MET A 736 7.10 46.99 34.87
N LEU A 737 8.23 47.73 34.86
CA LEU A 737 9.54 47.07 34.84
C LEU A 737 10.58 47.48 35.87
N THR A 738 10.20 48.23 36.90
CA THR A 738 11.08 48.40 38.07
C THR A 738 10.98 47.24 39.05
N PHE A 739 9.87 46.48 39.05
CA PHE A 739 9.65 45.38 40.01
C PHE A 739 10.27 44.05 39.57
N PHE A 740 10.19 43.71 38.28
CA PHE A 740 10.79 42.46 37.76
C PHE A 740 12.31 42.54 37.59
N PHE A 741 12.86 43.74 37.33
CA PHE A 741 14.30 43.93 37.17
C PHE A 741 15.06 43.65 38.48
N PHE A 742 14.47 43.98 39.63
CA PHE A 742 15.09 43.73 40.94
C PHE A 742 15.11 42.23 41.30
N PHE A 743 14.04 41.50 40.99
CA PHE A 743 13.97 40.06 41.22
C PHE A 743 14.85 39.26 40.25
N PHE A 744 14.95 39.69 39.00
CA PHE A 744 15.80 39.02 38.00
C PHE A 744 17.29 39.27 38.25
N LEU A 745 17.69 40.49 38.67
CA LEU A 745 19.08 40.78 39.05
C LEU A 745 19.49 39.99 40.31
N LEU A 746 18.59 39.85 41.28
CA LEU A 746 18.79 39.02 42.47
C LEU A 746 18.95 37.54 42.09
N HIS A 747 18.18 37.05 41.12
CA HIS A 747 18.30 35.67 40.66
C HIS A 747 19.56 35.42 39.83
N LEU A 748 20.02 36.38 39.02
CA LEU A 748 21.28 36.31 38.29
C LEU A 748 22.51 36.41 39.21
N LEU A 749 22.44 37.24 40.26
CA LEU A 749 23.48 37.33 41.30
C LEU A 749 23.56 36.05 42.13
N LEU A 750 22.42 35.41 42.41
CA LEU A 750 22.38 34.09 43.04
C LEU A 750 22.90 32.99 42.10
N PHE A 751 22.64 33.08 40.79
CA PHE A 751 23.19 32.16 39.79
C PHE A 751 24.72 32.29 39.67
N LYS A 752 25.26 33.51 39.73
CA LYS A 752 26.71 33.75 39.75
C LYS A 752 27.40 33.17 40.99
N HIS A 753 26.67 32.96 42.09
CA HIS A 753 27.20 32.36 43.32
C HIS A 753 27.09 30.83 43.34
N TYR A 754 26.28 30.23 42.45
CA TYR A 754 26.02 28.78 42.40
C TYR A 754 26.72 28.05 41.23
N VAL A 755 27.62 28.72 40.49
CA VAL A 755 28.51 28.09 39.48
C VAL A 755 29.80 27.59 40.15
N GLY A 756 29.65 26.89 41.28
CA GLY A 756 30.74 26.28 42.03
C GLY A 756 30.77 24.76 42.00
N THR A 757 29.71 24.11 41.52
CA THR A 757 29.58 22.65 41.58
C THR A 757 28.99 22.12 40.28
N THR A 758 29.81 21.34 39.59
CA THR A 758 29.49 20.50 38.44
C THR A 758 28.31 19.58 38.72
N GLU A 759 27.52 19.27 37.68
CA GLU A 759 26.33 18.39 37.66
C GLU A 759 24.99 18.99 38.13
N LEU A 760 24.43 19.99 37.43
CA LEU A 760 22.96 20.15 37.30
C LEU A 760 22.53 21.24 36.28
N CYS A 761 23.17 21.31 35.12
CA CYS A 761 22.92 22.39 34.14
C CYS A 761 22.02 22.03 32.93
N SER A 762 21.67 20.76 32.71
CA SER A 762 20.87 20.36 31.53
C SER A 762 19.36 20.54 31.74
N GLU A 763 18.83 20.12 32.89
CA GLU A 763 17.40 20.23 33.21
C GLU A 763 16.96 21.68 33.40
N SER A 764 17.76 22.49 34.08
CA SER A 764 17.40 23.87 34.44
C SER A 764 17.32 24.82 33.23
N VAL A 765 18.21 24.66 32.24
CA VAL A 765 18.22 25.48 31.02
C VAL A 765 17.11 25.05 30.06
N ILE A 766 16.87 23.74 29.92
CA ILE A 766 15.74 23.19 29.16
C ILE A 766 14.41 23.55 29.83
N PHE A 767 14.35 23.59 31.15
CA PHE A 767 13.20 24.01 31.92
C PHE A 767 12.89 25.49 31.70
N VAL A 768 13.90 26.38 31.75
CA VAL A 768 13.71 27.80 31.45
C VAL A 768 13.28 28.03 30.01
N LEU A 769 13.83 27.29 29.03
CA LEU A 769 13.41 27.34 27.62
C LEU A 769 11.99 26.78 27.41
N ARG A 770 11.63 25.66 28.05
CA ARG A 770 10.29 25.07 28.00
C ARG A 770 9.26 25.99 28.64
N VAL A 771 9.57 26.58 29.79
CA VAL A 771 8.70 27.55 30.48
C VAL A 771 8.54 28.80 29.63
N LYS A 772 9.60 29.31 28.98
CA LYS A 772 9.51 30.50 28.11
C LYS A 772 8.69 30.23 26.83
N ILE A 773 8.86 29.09 26.18
CA ILE A 773 8.07 28.66 25.00
C ILE A 773 6.60 28.42 25.41
N SER A 774 6.37 27.81 26.57
CA SER A 774 5.02 27.57 27.11
C SER A 774 4.34 28.87 27.52
N CYS A 775 5.05 29.84 28.08
CA CYS A 775 4.52 31.16 28.42
C CYS A 775 4.29 32.05 27.20
N LEU A 776 5.13 31.95 26.16
CA LEU A 776 4.93 32.64 24.88
C LEU A 776 3.76 32.07 24.07
N LEU A 777 3.55 30.75 24.10
CA LEU A 777 2.37 30.08 23.51
C LEU A 777 1.10 30.31 24.35
N ALA A 778 1.22 30.43 25.67
CA ALA A 778 0.11 30.67 26.59
C ALA A 778 -0.37 32.13 26.65
N TRP A 779 0.29 33.07 25.94
CA TRP A 779 -0.15 34.47 25.92
C TRP A 779 -1.32 34.73 24.95
N ASN A 780 -1.95 33.66 24.43
CA ASN A 780 -3.21 33.74 23.70
C ASN A 780 -4.33 32.97 24.43
N LYS A 781 -5.04 33.70 25.30
CA LYS A 781 -6.41 33.47 25.81
C LYS A 781 -6.66 32.35 26.86
N GLN A 782 -6.76 32.80 28.13
CA GLN A 782 -7.93 32.67 29.04
C GLN A 782 -8.52 31.29 29.45
N ALA A 783 -8.07 30.13 28.99
CA ALA A 783 -8.80 28.86 29.26
C ALA A 783 -8.28 27.97 30.42
N ILE A 784 -7.10 28.21 31.01
CA ILE A 784 -6.47 27.24 31.94
C ILE A 784 -6.88 27.45 33.41
N LEU A 785 -7.43 28.61 33.77
CA LEU A 785 -7.90 28.85 35.14
C LEU A 785 -9.15 28.00 35.48
N PHE A 786 -9.93 27.58 34.48
CA PHE A 786 -11.07 26.66 34.68
C PHE A 786 -10.63 25.20 34.86
N ALA A 787 -9.51 24.80 34.24
CA ALA A 787 -9.03 23.41 34.30
C ALA A 787 -8.32 23.09 35.62
N LEU A 788 -7.62 24.06 36.23
CA LEU A 788 -6.88 23.84 37.48
C LEU A 788 -7.77 23.79 38.73
N ILE A 789 -8.96 24.40 38.69
CA ILE A 789 -9.92 24.38 39.80
C ILE A 789 -10.68 23.04 39.86
N SER A 790 -10.84 22.33 38.73
CA SER A 790 -11.57 21.05 38.67
C SER A 790 -10.73 19.82 39.01
N TYR A 791 -9.38 19.90 38.92
CA TYR A 791 -8.52 18.71 39.04
C TYR A 791 -7.97 18.47 40.46
N TYR A 792 -7.81 19.50 41.29
CA TYR A 792 -7.26 19.34 42.66
C TYR A 792 -8.32 19.32 43.79
N GLY A 793 -9.62 19.37 43.45
CA GLY A 793 -10.72 19.38 44.41
C GLY A 793 -11.25 18.02 44.88
N ALA A 794 -10.76 16.89 44.37
CA ALA A 794 -11.48 15.60 44.50
C ALA A 794 -10.66 14.39 44.97
N SER A 795 -9.54 14.57 45.68
CA SER A 795 -8.85 13.41 46.29
C SER A 795 -8.25 13.73 47.65
N LEU A 796 -9.13 13.93 48.63
CA LEU A 796 -8.82 13.79 50.05
C LEU A 796 -9.94 12.98 50.72
N ARG A 797 -9.52 11.88 51.35
CA ARG A 797 -10.20 11.06 52.38
C ARG A 797 -11.09 9.90 51.89
N PHE A 798 -10.63 8.67 52.11
CA PHE A 798 -11.13 7.75 53.16
C PHE A 798 -10.15 6.54 53.29
N THR A 799 -9.33 6.54 54.35
CA THR A 799 -9.24 5.55 55.48
C THR A 799 -8.44 4.27 55.21
N HIS A 800 -7.23 4.11 55.80
CA HIS A 800 -6.93 3.51 57.13
C HIS A 800 -7.24 1.99 57.20
N THR A 801 -6.22 1.11 57.25
CA THR A 801 -5.72 0.39 58.46
C THR A 801 -4.78 -0.80 58.12
N ALA A 802 -3.71 -0.95 58.93
CA ALA A 802 -2.93 -2.15 59.32
C ALA A 802 -2.38 -3.06 58.18
N MET A 803 -1.10 -3.41 58.14
CA MET A 803 -0.16 -3.87 59.17
C MET A 803 1.28 -3.65 58.71
#